data_AF-A0A4S8N887-F1
#
_entry.id   AF-A0A4S8N887-F1
#
_cell.length_a   1.000
_cell.length_b   1.000
_cell.length_c   1.000
_cell.angle_alpha   90.00
_cell.angle_beta   90.00
_cell.angle_gamma   90.00
#
_symmetry.space_group_name_H-M   'P 1'
#
loop_
_entity.id
_entity.type
_entity.pdbx_description
1 polymer ?
#
loop_
_entity_poly.entity_id
_entity_poly.type
_entity_poly.pdbx_seq_one_letter_code
_entity_poly.pdbx_strand_id
1 'polypeptide(L)'
;MTTSNDPARGARLDRRSLFGAAAATLGAAAVVGAAGTVAAPGAQAAPGSAGLPSDLVRAFRKPGTATAAGFRWWWPHGLVDPKEIAREVDVIADAGFGVLEVAVVTHSLRARGIEIDVAKHGWGSPSWVAGVKAALARAAKRDVRIDITVGPSWPAAVPTITPDSDEACTELIHGQATVLAGATYDAALPEPVVEAASGATRAELVTVQAHRVTGYVRDRNNVVTATILAPHSWTDLSGAVDGEHLTWTAPAEPAGATWVVLPTWRRGSAQEPEAGPHTSPRSYVVDHFSKRGAQAVIDLWEDRVLDGEMRALLRAAGGYLFEDSLEIETEATIWTRDFLEKFEQSRGYDLRPWLPFVLEKDEKYQFVLAATDPATADTLRTNEIRDDYNQVLSDLYLDEHLRPIQDFARSLGMGIRIQPYGLETDTMQHAGVVDVPETESLGFKNLDDYRVMAAGRDIAGHTLLSCEAICYNGAAYNTTWGANSVSPTAQNQALFTINSIFVAGVNQLVIHGFPYAEAPDVTWPGFAAFSPYYNGAIGFGEAWGPRTPQWEHIPGIADYLARTQLVLQTGAAKYDVAFWRHKGWASTGIGPQWITNNGTKLGWSHSFLSSSLLAFDAAKVKGGRLAPEGPAYKALVVGPDNLRSNAVTMDLDGARRILAVGRAGLPVVLIGDWSAVTAAGRGDAAETAEVRSLMAQVGALSTTRTVPEAEVGSALAALGVARDVEHADSTVMHVRRVVDDVDLYYLANARHAENRRLNRVTQDVWLTASDRSSVPWLLDAWTGEVTRVPAYERSGDRVRVRVDLVPGQSVVIALAPPAKGKARSVLPVATAGQEVGVRGANATLRTTTAGTFDLTRTEGGTVKVRVDRVRQPVSPTTWSLELEDWRPADAADPKDLRTTKETHRADLPTLQAWSKVAGLEDVSGIGRYRTTIDLGADWTEDDGALLELGEVNDTFRVRVNGELLPPCDALDATVDLGRRLQRGPNVIEVEVASTLLNRLRVVTPAVYGVAARQSYGLVGPVRLVPYVEKVIPA
;
A
#
# COMPACT_ATOMS: atom_id res chain seq x y z
N MET A 1 50.85 -3.70 -11.22
CA MET A 1 50.39 -3.87 -12.61
C MET A 1 49.23 -4.87 -12.56
N THR A 2 48.01 -4.55 -12.95
CA THR A 2 47.47 -3.26 -13.42
C THR A 2 46.02 -3.16 -12.94
N THR A 3 45.69 -2.09 -12.23
CA THR A 3 44.35 -1.89 -11.62
C THR A 3 43.42 -1.21 -12.61
N SER A 4 42.21 -1.76 -12.79
CA SER A 4 41.11 -1.09 -13.49
C SER A 4 40.04 -0.72 -12.48
N ASN A 5 39.90 0.57 -12.19
CA ASN A 5 38.74 1.10 -11.46
C ASN A 5 37.64 1.40 -12.48
N ASP A 6 36.40 0.97 -12.23
CA ASP A 6 35.24 1.35 -13.02
C ASP A 6 34.15 1.94 -12.08
N PRO A 7 33.85 3.25 -12.15
CA PRO A 7 32.98 3.91 -11.18
C PRO A 7 31.50 3.93 -11.60
N ALA A 8 30.66 3.24 -10.83
CA ALA A 8 29.26 3.55 -10.60
C ALA A 8 28.41 4.01 -11.83
N ARG A 9 27.98 3.05 -12.65
CA ARG A 9 26.81 3.26 -13.52
C ARG A 9 25.58 3.53 -12.63
N GLY A 10 25.00 4.71 -12.74
CA GLY A 10 23.71 5.00 -12.11
C GLY A 10 22.59 4.27 -12.84
N ALA A 11 21.99 3.28 -12.19
CA ALA A 11 20.82 2.60 -12.72
C ALA A 11 19.63 3.56 -12.86
N ARG A 12 18.80 3.30 -13.89
CA ARG A 12 17.43 3.79 -14.01
C ARG A 12 16.55 2.58 -14.23
N LEU A 13 15.31 2.67 -13.74
CA LEU A 13 14.37 1.56 -13.69
C LEU A 13 13.94 1.11 -15.10
N ASP A 14 13.56 -0.16 -15.15
CA ASP A 14 13.10 -0.98 -16.28
C ASP A 14 11.90 -1.79 -15.71
N ARG A 15 10.79 -2.00 -16.44
CA ARG A 15 9.59 -2.69 -15.92
C ARG A 15 9.94 -4.12 -15.52
N ARG A 16 10.88 -4.77 -16.23
CA ARG A 16 11.48 -6.08 -15.88
C ARG A 16 12.28 -6.08 -14.57
N SER A 17 12.48 -4.91 -13.95
CA SER A 17 13.21 -4.72 -12.68
C SER A 17 12.37 -4.10 -11.56
N LEU A 18 11.05 -3.91 -11.74
CA LEU A 18 10.22 -3.17 -10.79
C LEU A 18 10.12 -3.84 -9.40
N PHE A 19 10.20 -5.18 -9.35
CA PHE A 19 10.34 -5.98 -8.12
C PHE A 19 11.81 -6.30 -7.76
N GLY A 20 12.77 -5.80 -8.55
CA GLY A 20 14.14 -6.31 -8.71
C GLY A 20 15.27 -5.28 -8.53
N ALA A 21 15.15 -4.39 -7.53
CA ALA A 21 16.18 -3.50 -6.95
C ALA A 21 16.46 -2.11 -7.58
N ALA A 22 17.04 -1.23 -6.74
CA ALA A 22 17.59 0.11 -7.01
C ALA A 22 16.60 1.23 -7.43
N ALA A 23 16.09 1.97 -6.43
CA ALA A 23 15.14 3.06 -6.61
C ALA A 23 15.64 4.30 -7.40
N ALA A 24 14.84 4.78 -8.37
CA ALA A 24 14.70 6.21 -8.72
C ALA A 24 13.50 6.57 -9.68
N THR A 25 12.37 7.01 -9.11
CA THR A 25 11.49 8.15 -9.54
C THR A 25 10.68 8.23 -10.87
N LEU A 26 9.33 8.36 -10.75
CA LEU A 26 8.36 9.31 -11.41
C LEU A 26 7.93 9.17 -12.93
N GLY A 27 6.70 9.50 -13.41
CA GLY A 27 5.36 9.87 -12.81
C GLY A 27 4.28 10.58 -13.73
N ALA A 28 3.00 10.12 -13.71
CA ALA A 28 1.60 10.61 -14.08
C ALA A 28 1.20 11.28 -15.48
N ALA A 29 0.00 11.24 -16.19
CA ALA A 29 -1.39 10.60 -16.30
C ALA A 29 -2.43 11.44 -17.21
N ALA A 30 -3.80 11.61 -17.13
CA ALA A 30 -5.06 11.13 -16.42
C ALA A 30 -6.45 11.62 -17.07
N VAL A 31 -7.67 11.15 -16.64
CA VAL A 31 -9.10 11.72 -16.75
C VAL A 31 -10.11 11.36 -17.94
N VAL A 32 -11.48 11.11 -17.86
CA VAL A 32 -12.52 10.61 -16.85
C VAL A 32 -14.01 10.34 -17.33
N GLY A 33 -14.81 9.46 -16.64
CA GLY A 33 -16.31 9.53 -16.43
C GLY A 33 -16.95 8.33 -15.63
N ALA A 34 -18.04 8.32 -14.80
CA ALA A 34 -19.17 9.18 -14.33
C ALA A 34 -20.54 9.14 -15.11
N ALA A 35 -21.80 9.11 -14.58
CA ALA A 35 -22.53 8.78 -13.30
C ALA A 35 -24.10 8.78 -13.57
N GLY A 36 -25.14 8.40 -12.76
CA GLY A 36 -25.37 7.77 -11.42
C GLY A 36 -26.90 7.76 -10.96
N THR A 37 -27.27 7.12 -9.81
CA THR A 37 -28.58 7.15 -9.02
C THR A 37 -29.79 6.24 -9.44
N VAL A 38 -30.83 5.84 -8.64
CA VAL A 38 -31.57 6.38 -7.43
C VAL A 38 -32.08 5.27 -6.43
N ALA A 39 -32.44 5.65 -5.18
CA ALA A 39 -32.90 4.87 -3.98
C ALA A 39 -34.36 4.27 -4.01
N ALA A 40 -35.05 3.75 -2.97
CA ALA A 40 -35.05 3.83 -1.47
C ALA A 40 -35.90 2.63 -0.84
N PRO A 41 -36.49 2.61 0.40
CA PRO A 41 -36.37 3.47 1.61
C PRO A 41 -36.38 2.77 3.02
N GLY A 42 -35.79 3.46 4.02
CA GLY A 42 -36.43 3.80 5.34
C GLY A 42 -36.79 2.75 6.42
N ALA A 43 -36.18 2.88 7.61
CA ALA A 43 -36.71 2.43 8.91
C ALA A 43 -36.31 3.41 10.04
N GLN A 44 -37.14 3.59 11.07
CA GLN A 44 -36.87 4.46 12.24
C GLN A 44 -36.66 3.67 13.53
N ALA A 45 -35.73 4.12 14.38
CA ALA A 45 -35.54 3.67 15.75
C ALA A 45 -35.35 4.87 16.71
N ALA A 46 -35.54 4.65 18.01
CA ALA A 46 -35.73 5.72 19.00
C ALA A 46 -34.43 6.36 19.53
N PRO A 47 -34.45 7.64 19.96
CA PRO A 47 -33.28 8.32 20.50
C PRO A 47 -32.97 7.94 21.95
N GLY A 48 -31.70 7.61 22.26
CA GLY A 48 -31.14 7.85 23.60
C GLY A 48 -30.30 6.76 24.26
N SER A 49 -29.01 6.66 23.89
CA SER A 49 -27.93 6.27 24.81
C SER A 49 -26.83 7.33 24.76
N ALA A 50 -26.11 7.56 25.86
CA ALA A 50 -25.07 8.60 25.93
C ALA A 50 -23.70 7.98 26.23
N GLY A 51 -22.66 8.47 25.55
CA GLY A 51 -21.37 7.80 25.40
C GLY A 51 -21.12 7.43 23.94
N LEU A 52 -20.12 6.60 23.69
CA LEU A 52 -19.91 5.99 22.36
C LEU A 52 -21.09 5.08 21.96
N PRO A 53 -21.42 4.97 20.66
CA PRO A 53 -22.45 4.05 20.16
C PRO A 53 -22.21 2.61 20.63
N SER A 54 -23.25 1.96 21.15
CA SER A 54 -23.18 0.60 21.71
C SER A 54 -22.60 -0.42 20.73
N ASP A 55 -22.86 -0.21 19.45
CA ASP A 55 -22.57 -1.17 18.40
C ASP A 55 -21.12 -1.05 17.92
N LEU A 56 -20.58 0.18 17.89
CA LEU A 56 -19.15 0.42 17.74
C LEU A 56 -18.36 -0.14 18.93
N VAL A 57 -18.81 0.08 20.18
CA VAL A 57 -18.13 -0.46 21.37
C VAL A 57 -18.18 -2.00 21.41
N ARG A 58 -19.29 -2.59 20.96
CA ARG A 58 -19.48 -4.04 20.84
C ARG A 58 -18.56 -4.65 19.77
N ALA A 59 -18.53 -4.06 18.57
CA ALA A 59 -17.67 -4.49 17.48
C ALA A 59 -16.18 -4.25 17.79
N PHE A 60 -15.82 -3.17 18.49
CA PHE A 60 -14.43 -2.91 18.86
C PHE A 60 -13.92 -3.92 19.89
N ARG A 61 -14.72 -4.27 20.89
CA ARG A 61 -14.34 -5.32 21.87
C ARG A 61 -14.14 -6.68 21.22
N LYS A 62 -15.03 -7.06 20.31
CA LYS A 62 -14.96 -8.30 19.55
C LYS A 62 -15.26 -8.04 18.06
N PRO A 63 -14.23 -7.80 17.22
CA PRO A 63 -14.44 -7.58 15.80
C PRO A 63 -14.96 -8.84 15.10
N GLY A 64 -15.60 -8.63 13.95
CA GLY A 64 -16.01 -9.70 13.04
C GLY A 64 -15.01 -9.84 11.89
N THR A 65 -15.10 -10.95 11.15
CA THR A 65 -14.25 -11.23 9.97
C THR A 65 -14.36 -10.14 8.89
N ALA A 66 -15.52 -9.48 8.78
CA ALA A 66 -15.75 -8.35 7.88
C ALA A 66 -14.71 -7.21 8.00
N THR A 67 -14.14 -6.99 9.19
CA THR A 67 -13.09 -5.99 9.41
C THR A 67 -11.73 -6.61 9.71
N ALA A 68 -11.57 -7.93 9.60
CA ALA A 68 -10.29 -8.61 9.81
C ALA A 68 -9.34 -8.43 8.62
N ALA A 69 -8.05 -8.70 8.85
CA ALA A 69 -7.06 -8.84 7.79
C ALA A 69 -7.21 -10.19 7.08
N GLY A 70 -6.46 -10.38 5.99
CA GLY A 70 -6.34 -11.65 5.28
C GLY A 70 -4.91 -11.96 4.85
N PHE A 71 -4.78 -13.02 4.05
CA PHE A 71 -3.55 -13.41 3.36
C PHE A 71 -3.77 -13.62 1.88
N ARG A 72 -2.74 -13.33 1.06
CA ARG A 72 -2.56 -14.01 -0.22
C ARG A 72 -2.17 -15.46 0.06
N TRP A 73 -2.92 -16.41 -0.49
CA TRP A 73 -2.82 -17.84 -0.20
C TRP A 73 -2.21 -18.56 -1.39
N TRP A 74 -0.92 -18.85 -1.28
CA TRP A 74 -0.11 -19.35 -2.40
C TRP A 74 -0.27 -20.85 -2.59
N TRP A 75 -0.80 -21.25 -3.73
CA TRP A 75 -0.97 -22.66 -4.09
C TRP A 75 0.03 -23.11 -5.18
N PRO A 76 0.56 -24.35 -5.09
CA PRO A 76 1.36 -24.98 -6.15
C PRO A 76 0.45 -25.44 -7.32
N HIS A 77 -0.16 -24.47 -8.02
CA HIS A 77 -1.33 -24.66 -8.87
C HIS A 77 -2.46 -25.45 -8.13
N GLY A 78 -3.25 -26.25 -8.82
CA GLY A 78 -4.26 -27.14 -8.25
C GLY A 78 -3.73 -28.46 -7.67
N LEU A 79 -2.44 -28.57 -7.36
CA LEU A 79 -1.86 -29.76 -6.73
C LEU A 79 -2.03 -29.70 -5.19
N VAL A 80 -3.30 -29.74 -4.75
CA VAL A 80 -3.71 -29.55 -3.35
C VAL A 80 -4.73 -30.62 -2.93
N ASP A 81 -4.76 -31.01 -1.65
CA ASP A 81 -5.85 -31.85 -1.09
C ASP A 81 -7.01 -30.94 -0.63
N PRO A 82 -8.24 -31.07 -1.16
CA PRO A 82 -9.44 -30.41 -0.65
C PRO A 82 -9.64 -30.46 0.88
N LYS A 83 -9.14 -31.48 1.57
CA LYS A 83 -9.17 -31.57 3.04
C LYS A 83 -8.16 -30.64 3.70
N GLU A 84 -6.97 -30.53 3.12
CA GLU A 84 -5.89 -29.67 3.64
C GLU A 84 -6.23 -28.20 3.38
N ILE A 85 -6.78 -27.90 2.20
CA ILE A 85 -7.44 -26.61 1.90
C ILE A 85 -8.47 -26.25 2.98
N ALA A 86 -9.36 -27.18 3.35
CA ALA A 86 -10.32 -26.94 4.43
C ALA A 86 -9.68 -26.79 5.82
N ARG A 87 -8.56 -27.47 6.09
CA ARG A 87 -7.79 -27.35 7.34
C ARG A 87 -7.06 -26.01 7.46
N GLU A 88 -6.53 -25.49 6.35
CA GLU A 88 -5.87 -24.18 6.32
C GLU A 88 -6.86 -23.02 6.49
N VAL A 89 -8.05 -23.09 5.86
CA VAL A 89 -9.14 -22.14 6.15
C VAL A 89 -9.51 -22.13 7.64
N ASP A 90 -9.56 -23.29 8.30
CA ASP A 90 -9.79 -23.36 9.75
C ASP A 90 -8.66 -22.71 10.55
N VAL A 91 -7.40 -23.05 10.29
CA VAL A 91 -6.25 -22.50 11.03
C VAL A 91 -6.14 -20.98 10.88
N ILE A 92 -6.46 -20.44 9.71
CA ILE A 92 -6.35 -19.00 9.44
C ILE A 92 -7.53 -18.24 10.06
N ALA A 93 -8.73 -18.84 10.07
CA ALA A 93 -9.88 -18.32 10.81
C ALA A 93 -9.70 -18.38 12.34
N ASP A 94 -9.13 -19.47 12.85
CA ASP A 94 -8.79 -19.66 14.27
C ASP A 94 -7.68 -18.69 14.72
N ALA A 95 -6.81 -18.27 13.81
CA ALA A 95 -5.81 -17.23 14.03
C ALA A 95 -6.35 -15.80 13.92
N GLY A 96 -7.64 -15.60 13.63
CA GLY A 96 -8.32 -14.29 13.65
C GLY A 96 -8.42 -13.55 12.32
N PHE A 97 -8.08 -14.19 11.19
CA PHE A 97 -8.18 -13.59 9.86
C PHE A 97 -9.51 -13.92 9.17
N GLY A 98 -10.00 -13.01 8.33
CA GLY A 98 -11.32 -13.09 7.69
C GLY A 98 -11.32 -13.17 6.17
N VAL A 99 -10.15 -13.06 5.53
CA VAL A 99 -10.00 -13.02 4.06
C VAL A 99 -8.87 -13.95 3.61
N LEU A 100 -9.09 -14.68 2.53
CA LEU A 100 -8.09 -15.50 1.83
C LEU A 100 -8.18 -15.26 0.33
N GLU A 101 -7.07 -14.96 -0.33
CA GLU A 101 -7.01 -14.81 -1.78
C GLU A 101 -6.30 -16.03 -2.39
N VAL A 102 -7.01 -16.84 -3.18
CA VAL A 102 -6.40 -18.00 -3.87
C VAL A 102 -5.60 -17.51 -5.06
N ALA A 103 -4.27 -17.62 -4.96
CA ALA A 103 -3.32 -17.23 -6.00
C ALA A 103 -2.31 -18.37 -6.28
N VAL A 104 -1.94 -18.54 -7.55
CA VAL A 104 -1.09 -19.65 -8.01
C VAL A 104 0.32 -19.16 -8.29
N VAL A 105 1.28 -19.57 -7.46
CA VAL A 105 2.66 -19.06 -7.49
C VAL A 105 3.64 -20.22 -7.39
N THR A 106 4.66 -20.24 -8.27
CA THR A 106 5.57 -21.40 -8.43
C THR A 106 7.05 -21.05 -8.53
N HIS A 107 7.45 -19.79 -8.36
CA HIS A 107 8.83 -19.32 -8.50
C HIS A 107 9.84 -20.19 -7.76
N SER A 108 9.56 -20.59 -6.52
CA SER A 108 10.47 -21.42 -5.73
C SER A 108 10.48 -22.91 -6.08
N LEU A 109 9.49 -23.38 -6.84
CA LEU A 109 9.53 -24.71 -7.46
C LEU A 109 10.40 -24.65 -8.71
N ARG A 110 10.17 -23.64 -9.57
CA ARG A 110 10.97 -23.42 -10.79
C ARG A 110 12.44 -23.13 -10.49
N ALA A 111 12.73 -22.34 -9.44
CA ALA A 111 14.10 -22.10 -8.95
C ALA A 111 14.79 -23.36 -8.38
N ARG A 112 14.02 -24.39 -8.00
CA ARG A 112 14.53 -25.72 -7.61
C ARG A 112 14.56 -26.73 -8.78
N GLY A 113 14.05 -26.38 -9.96
CA GLY A 113 13.88 -27.32 -11.08
C GLY A 113 12.73 -28.32 -10.89
N ILE A 114 11.74 -27.98 -10.05
CA ILE A 114 10.58 -28.82 -9.74
C ILE A 114 9.43 -28.44 -10.68
N GLU A 115 8.98 -29.40 -11.48
CA GLU A 115 7.86 -29.24 -12.41
C GLU A 115 6.56 -29.82 -11.85
N ILE A 116 5.43 -29.23 -12.23
CA ILE A 116 4.09 -29.76 -11.94
C ILE A 116 3.39 -30.06 -13.26
N ASP A 117 2.65 -31.17 -13.31
CA ASP A 117 1.81 -31.53 -14.45
C ASP A 117 0.61 -30.57 -14.57
N VAL A 118 0.82 -29.46 -15.27
CA VAL A 118 -0.21 -28.44 -15.52
C VAL A 118 -1.37 -28.91 -16.40
N ALA A 119 -1.29 -30.09 -17.03
CA ALA A 119 -2.43 -30.70 -17.73
C ALA A 119 -3.40 -31.39 -16.75
N LYS A 120 -2.91 -31.86 -15.60
CA LYS A 120 -3.75 -32.43 -14.52
C LYS A 120 -4.08 -31.44 -13.41
N HIS A 121 -3.13 -30.56 -13.09
CA HIS A 121 -3.14 -29.71 -11.90
C HIS A 121 -2.99 -28.22 -12.21
N GLY A 122 -3.00 -27.79 -13.47
CA GLY A 122 -2.93 -26.36 -13.82
C GLY A 122 -4.11 -25.54 -13.30
N TRP A 123 -4.04 -24.22 -13.41
CA TRP A 123 -5.17 -23.34 -13.09
C TRP A 123 -6.38 -23.70 -13.97
N GLY A 124 -7.60 -23.66 -13.41
CA GLY A 124 -8.82 -24.08 -14.10
C GLY A 124 -8.91 -25.59 -14.40
N SER A 125 -7.97 -26.41 -13.94
CA SER A 125 -8.09 -27.89 -14.01
C SER A 125 -9.16 -28.39 -13.03
N PRO A 126 -9.74 -29.59 -13.24
CA PRO A 126 -10.65 -30.20 -12.25
C PRO A 126 -10.04 -30.36 -10.85
N SER A 127 -8.70 -30.52 -10.76
CA SER A 127 -7.97 -30.55 -9.49
C SER A 127 -8.00 -29.19 -8.78
N TRP A 128 -7.73 -28.11 -9.51
CA TRP A 128 -7.79 -26.74 -9.00
C TRP A 128 -9.22 -26.34 -8.60
N VAL A 129 -10.21 -26.63 -9.46
CA VAL A 129 -11.63 -26.36 -9.21
C VAL A 129 -12.13 -27.09 -7.95
N ALA A 130 -11.72 -28.34 -7.74
CA ALA A 130 -12.05 -29.09 -6.52
C ALA A 130 -11.45 -28.44 -5.25
N GLY A 131 -10.22 -27.92 -5.33
CA GLY A 131 -9.62 -27.11 -4.28
C GLY A 131 -10.42 -25.84 -3.98
N VAL A 132 -10.72 -25.03 -5.00
CA VAL A 132 -11.47 -23.76 -4.85
C VAL A 132 -12.86 -24.00 -4.25
N LYS A 133 -13.57 -25.04 -4.70
CA LYS A 133 -14.85 -25.45 -4.09
C LYS A 133 -14.70 -25.80 -2.61
N ALA A 134 -13.64 -26.52 -2.22
CA ALA A 134 -13.41 -26.86 -0.82
C ALA A 134 -13.05 -25.66 0.06
N ALA A 135 -12.29 -24.69 -0.48
CA ALA A 135 -12.00 -23.42 0.17
C ALA A 135 -13.31 -22.66 0.48
N LEU A 136 -14.12 -22.39 -0.55
CA LEU A 136 -15.42 -21.70 -0.40
C LEU A 136 -16.38 -22.46 0.52
N ALA A 137 -16.49 -23.78 0.37
CA ALA A 137 -17.39 -24.63 1.16
C ALA A 137 -16.96 -24.79 2.63
N ARG A 138 -15.71 -24.44 2.98
CA ARG A 138 -15.27 -24.29 4.38
C ARG A 138 -15.41 -22.85 4.86
N ALA A 139 -15.05 -21.87 4.03
CA ALA A 139 -15.11 -20.45 4.35
C ALA A 139 -16.55 -20.00 4.71
N ALA A 140 -17.55 -20.48 3.96
CA ALA A 140 -18.98 -20.29 4.25
C ALA A 140 -19.43 -20.86 5.62
N LYS A 141 -18.64 -21.73 6.25
CA LYS A 141 -18.89 -22.29 7.59
C LYS A 141 -18.04 -21.61 8.68
N ARG A 142 -17.09 -20.77 8.30
CA ARG A 142 -16.18 -20.04 9.20
C ARG A 142 -16.38 -18.52 9.18
N ASP A 143 -17.30 -18.02 8.35
CA ASP A 143 -17.54 -16.58 8.09
C ASP A 143 -16.35 -15.89 7.42
N VAL A 144 -15.61 -16.63 6.58
CA VAL A 144 -14.41 -16.17 5.86
C VAL A 144 -14.75 -15.85 4.41
N ARG A 145 -14.12 -14.80 3.86
CA ARG A 145 -14.18 -14.41 2.45
C ARG A 145 -13.07 -15.08 1.65
N ILE A 146 -13.41 -15.66 0.50
CA ILE A 146 -12.46 -16.13 -0.51
C ILE A 146 -12.46 -15.15 -1.69
N ASP A 147 -11.31 -14.55 -1.96
CA ASP A 147 -11.00 -13.88 -3.22
C ASP A 147 -10.22 -14.86 -4.12
N ILE A 148 -10.25 -14.67 -5.44
CA ILE A 148 -9.63 -15.61 -6.41
C ILE A 148 -8.99 -14.82 -7.55
N THR A 149 -7.77 -15.15 -7.97
CA THR A 149 -7.16 -14.53 -9.15
C THR A 149 -8.03 -14.73 -10.39
N VAL A 150 -8.27 -13.65 -11.14
CA VAL A 150 -9.11 -13.65 -12.35
C VAL A 150 -8.47 -14.48 -13.48
N GLY A 151 -7.14 -14.55 -13.49
CA GLY A 151 -6.34 -15.38 -14.38
C GLY A 151 -5.46 -16.40 -13.64
N PRO A 152 -4.63 -17.17 -14.40
CA PRO A 152 -3.73 -18.19 -13.86
C PRO A 152 -2.56 -17.65 -13.03
N SER A 153 -2.19 -16.39 -13.30
CA SER A 153 -1.30 -15.49 -12.55
C SER A 153 -1.64 -14.08 -13.06
N TRP A 154 -0.74 -13.11 -12.90
CA TRP A 154 -0.81 -11.78 -13.50
C TRP A 154 0.16 -11.63 -14.70
N PRO A 155 -0.11 -10.71 -15.66
CA PRO A 155 -1.41 -10.12 -15.96
C PRO A 155 -2.44 -11.19 -16.39
N ALA A 156 -3.69 -10.79 -16.62
CA ALA A 156 -4.74 -11.74 -17.01
C ALA A 156 -4.40 -12.46 -18.33
N ALA A 157 -4.53 -13.78 -18.34
CA ALA A 157 -4.05 -14.62 -19.43
C ALA A 157 -4.92 -15.87 -19.62
N VAL A 158 -5.03 -16.37 -20.86
CA VAL A 158 -5.94 -17.47 -21.20
C VAL A 158 -5.29 -18.52 -22.11
N PRO A 159 -5.58 -19.84 -21.94
CA PRO A 159 -5.04 -20.94 -22.75
C PRO A 159 -5.87 -21.22 -24.02
N THR A 160 -6.72 -20.28 -24.43
CA THR A 160 -7.66 -20.38 -25.56
C THR A 160 -7.23 -19.55 -26.78
N ILE A 161 -6.16 -18.76 -26.65
CA ILE A 161 -5.66 -17.84 -27.69
C ILE A 161 -4.22 -18.20 -28.11
N THR A 162 -3.75 -17.60 -29.19
CA THR A 162 -2.33 -17.57 -29.57
C THR A 162 -1.83 -16.11 -29.61
N PRO A 163 -0.52 -15.84 -29.73
CA PRO A 163 -0.03 -14.47 -29.87
C PRO A 163 -0.60 -13.71 -31.08
N ASP A 164 -0.97 -14.41 -32.14
CA ASP A 164 -1.54 -13.82 -33.37
C ASP A 164 -3.09 -13.64 -33.32
N SER A 165 -3.73 -13.97 -32.19
CA SER A 165 -5.17 -13.78 -31.94
C SER A 165 -5.57 -12.30 -31.85
N ASP A 166 -6.86 -12.00 -32.06
CA ASP A 166 -7.37 -10.63 -32.00
C ASP A 166 -7.70 -10.20 -30.53
N GLU A 167 -7.66 -11.16 -29.61
CA GLU A 167 -7.84 -11.07 -28.16
C GLU A 167 -6.51 -10.91 -27.38
N ALA A 168 -5.37 -11.13 -28.02
CA ALA A 168 -4.05 -11.19 -27.38
C ALA A 168 -3.39 -9.81 -27.23
N CYS A 169 -2.59 -9.63 -26.18
CA CYS A 169 -1.81 -8.40 -25.95
C CYS A 169 -0.88 -8.10 -27.14
N THR A 170 -1.01 -6.92 -27.73
CA THR A 170 -0.21 -6.50 -28.90
C THR A 170 0.87 -5.48 -28.57
N GLU A 171 1.86 -5.41 -29.45
CA GLU A 171 2.94 -4.42 -29.40
C GLU A 171 3.11 -3.74 -30.77
N LEU A 172 3.58 -2.49 -30.73
CA LEU A 172 3.92 -1.69 -31.89
C LEU A 172 5.45 -1.63 -32.01
N ILE A 173 5.94 -2.24 -33.09
CA ILE A 173 7.36 -2.32 -33.45
C ILE A 173 7.65 -1.40 -34.64
N HIS A 174 8.90 -0.96 -34.75
CA HIS A 174 9.37 -0.15 -35.87
C HIS A 174 10.68 -0.68 -36.42
N GLY A 175 10.92 -0.45 -37.70
CA GLY A 175 12.23 -0.58 -38.34
C GLY A 175 12.87 0.79 -38.53
N GLN A 176 14.16 0.83 -38.86
CA GLN A 176 14.86 2.10 -39.09
C GLN A 176 15.91 2.03 -40.20
N ALA A 177 15.79 2.92 -41.19
CA ALA A 177 16.84 3.19 -42.18
C ALA A 177 17.20 4.67 -42.21
N THR A 178 18.47 4.99 -42.50
CA THR A 178 18.96 6.37 -42.63
C THR A 178 19.21 6.71 -44.09
N VAL A 179 18.67 7.83 -44.56
CA VAL A 179 18.76 8.31 -45.94
C VAL A 179 19.32 9.73 -45.94
N LEU A 180 20.29 10.02 -46.79
CA LEU A 180 20.85 11.38 -46.92
C LEU A 180 19.98 12.23 -47.87
N ALA A 181 19.96 13.55 -47.68
CA ALA A 181 19.26 14.48 -48.56
C ALA A 181 19.63 14.26 -50.04
N GLY A 182 18.62 14.04 -50.89
CA GLY A 182 18.79 13.77 -52.33
C GLY A 182 19.16 12.33 -52.69
N ALA A 183 19.39 11.44 -51.71
CA ALA A 183 19.61 10.02 -51.95
C ALA A 183 18.28 9.25 -52.05
N THR A 184 18.30 8.14 -52.80
CA THR A 184 17.16 7.22 -52.94
C THR A 184 17.37 6.01 -52.04
N TYR A 185 16.36 5.70 -51.24
CA TYR A 185 16.16 4.39 -50.63
C TYR A 185 15.45 3.50 -51.65
N ASP A 186 16.02 2.34 -51.97
CA ASP A 186 15.51 1.41 -52.99
C ASP A 186 15.82 -0.02 -52.52
N ALA A 187 15.00 -0.51 -51.58
CA ALA A 187 15.24 -1.77 -50.87
C ALA A 187 13.96 -2.31 -50.21
N ALA A 188 14.03 -3.55 -49.71
CA ALA A 188 13.06 -4.05 -48.72
C ALA A 188 13.06 -3.14 -47.48
N LEU A 189 11.90 -2.95 -46.85
CA LEU A 189 11.73 -2.15 -45.64
C LEU A 189 12.73 -2.58 -44.55
N PRO A 190 13.30 -1.64 -43.77
CA PRO A 190 14.27 -2.00 -42.74
C PRO A 190 13.61 -2.85 -41.65
N GLU A 191 14.26 -3.95 -41.30
CA GLU A 191 13.78 -4.92 -40.30
C GLU A 191 13.42 -4.28 -38.95
N PRO A 192 12.45 -4.83 -38.20
CA PRO A 192 12.09 -4.38 -36.86
C PRO A 192 13.28 -4.35 -35.91
N VAL A 193 13.40 -3.28 -35.10
CA VAL A 193 14.47 -3.14 -34.10
C VAL A 193 14.32 -4.04 -32.86
N VAL A 194 13.24 -4.84 -32.81
CA VAL A 194 12.94 -5.84 -31.78
C VAL A 194 12.54 -7.14 -32.49
N GLU A 195 13.24 -8.24 -32.22
CA GLU A 195 12.94 -9.55 -32.83
C GLU A 195 11.59 -10.10 -32.35
N ALA A 196 10.98 -11.00 -33.12
CA ALA A 196 9.66 -11.56 -32.79
C ALA A 196 9.77 -12.60 -31.67
N ALA A 197 8.95 -12.44 -30.63
CA ALA A 197 8.82 -13.43 -29.58
C ALA A 197 8.22 -14.75 -30.12
N SER A 198 8.64 -15.88 -29.55
CA SER A 198 8.29 -17.21 -30.07
C SER A 198 6.77 -17.45 -30.05
N GLY A 199 6.20 -17.64 -31.23
CA GLY A 199 4.75 -17.85 -31.43
C GLY A 199 3.99 -16.64 -31.97
N ALA A 200 4.60 -15.45 -32.03
CA ALA A 200 4.08 -14.33 -32.82
C ALA A 200 4.57 -14.48 -34.27
N THR A 201 3.69 -14.90 -35.18
CA THR A 201 4.01 -15.20 -36.58
C THR A 201 3.45 -14.18 -37.58
N ARG A 202 2.58 -13.26 -37.12
CA ARG A 202 1.98 -12.18 -37.92
C ARG A 202 2.44 -10.81 -37.44
N ALA A 203 3.00 -10.03 -38.35
CA ALA A 203 3.15 -8.58 -38.23
C ALA A 203 2.28 -7.88 -39.28
N GLU A 204 1.60 -6.81 -38.90
CA GLU A 204 0.70 -6.04 -39.77
C GLU A 204 1.19 -4.61 -39.91
N LEU A 205 1.48 -4.17 -41.14
CA LEU A 205 2.05 -2.85 -41.41
C LEU A 205 1.02 -1.75 -41.10
N VAL A 206 1.36 -0.87 -40.17
CA VAL A 206 0.51 0.25 -39.71
C VAL A 206 0.79 1.51 -40.53
N THR A 207 2.06 1.80 -40.81
CA THR A 207 2.49 2.97 -41.60
C THR A 207 3.96 2.83 -42.00
N VAL A 208 4.36 3.46 -43.10
CA VAL A 208 5.77 3.76 -43.40
C VAL A 208 5.93 5.26 -43.51
N GLN A 209 6.91 5.82 -42.80
CA GLN A 209 7.09 7.25 -42.68
C GLN A 209 8.51 7.67 -43.00
N ALA A 210 8.70 8.89 -43.50
CA ALA A 210 9.99 9.57 -43.48
C ALA A 210 9.93 10.84 -42.63
N HIS A 211 10.96 11.05 -41.82
CA HIS A 211 11.13 12.24 -40.98
C HIS A 211 12.56 12.80 -41.12
N ARG A 212 12.73 14.11 -41.00
CA ARG A 212 14.05 14.76 -41.04
C ARG A 212 14.64 14.84 -39.64
N VAL A 213 15.83 14.26 -39.48
CA VAL A 213 16.64 14.35 -38.26
C VAL A 213 17.29 15.74 -38.18
N THR A 214 17.30 16.32 -36.98
CA THR A 214 17.84 17.66 -36.71
C THR A 214 18.90 17.67 -35.59
N GLY A 215 18.96 16.61 -34.78
CA GLY A 215 19.95 16.44 -33.72
C GLY A 215 19.77 15.11 -32.97
N TYR A 216 20.48 14.96 -31.86
CA TYR A 216 20.43 13.79 -31.00
C TYR A 216 20.48 14.19 -29.53
N VAL A 217 19.60 13.64 -28.70
CA VAL A 217 19.72 13.70 -27.24
C VAL A 217 20.82 12.72 -26.82
N ARG A 218 21.66 13.13 -25.86
CA ARG A 218 22.76 12.30 -25.35
C ARG A 218 22.80 12.27 -23.83
N ASP A 219 23.27 11.15 -23.29
CA ASP A 219 23.49 10.97 -21.86
C ASP A 219 24.83 11.60 -21.39
N ARG A 220 25.14 11.45 -20.10
CA ARG A 220 26.38 11.94 -19.50
C ARG A 220 27.65 11.27 -20.03
N ASN A 221 27.52 10.10 -20.68
CA ASN A 221 28.58 9.34 -21.32
C ASN A 221 28.66 9.61 -22.83
N ASN A 222 27.92 10.61 -23.34
CA ASN A 222 27.82 10.99 -24.75
C ASN A 222 27.15 9.91 -25.66
N VAL A 223 26.49 8.91 -25.08
CA VAL A 223 25.68 7.91 -25.78
C VAL A 223 24.38 8.55 -26.26
N VAL A 224 23.94 8.26 -27.49
CA VAL A 224 22.63 8.73 -27.99
C VAL A 224 21.51 8.03 -27.24
N THR A 225 20.56 8.79 -26.72
CA THR A 225 19.38 8.27 -26.02
C THR A 225 18.07 8.52 -26.75
N ALA A 226 18.02 9.50 -27.66
CA ALA A 226 16.90 9.72 -28.57
C ALA A 226 17.33 10.53 -29.80
N THR A 227 16.63 10.36 -30.93
CA THR A 227 16.82 11.15 -32.16
C THR A 227 15.84 12.33 -32.20
N ILE A 228 16.32 13.53 -32.56
CA ILE A 228 15.50 14.75 -32.61
C ILE A 228 14.92 14.93 -34.03
N LEU A 229 13.59 14.93 -34.17
CA LEU A 229 12.87 15.00 -35.45
C LEU A 229 12.19 16.36 -35.68
N ALA A 230 12.21 16.87 -36.92
CA ALA A 230 11.61 18.16 -37.24
C ALA A 230 10.07 18.07 -37.33
N PRO A 231 9.31 18.93 -36.61
CA PRO A 231 7.85 18.79 -36.37
C PRO A 231 6.95 18.79 -37.61
N HIS A 232 7.46 19.27 -38.75
CA HIS A 232 6.72 19.38 -40.01
C HIS A 232 7.50 18.76 -41.19
N SER A 233 8.29 17.72 -40.90
CA SER A 233 9.03 16.97 -41.92
C SER A 233 8.43 15.60 -42.27
N TRP A 234 7.40 15.16 -41.53
CA TRP A 234 6.71 13.91 -41.78
C TRP A 234 6.23 13.79 -43.22
N THR A 235 6.56 12.67 -43.86
CA THR A 235 6.02 12.22 -45.13
C THR A 235 5.44 10.82 -44.93
N ASP A 236 4.17 10.61 -45.31
CA ASP A 236 3.59 9.27 -45.40
C ASP A 236 4.06 8.58 -46.68
N LEU A 237 4.68 7.42 -46.53
CA LEU A 237 5.20 6.56 -47.60
C LEU A 237 4.45 5.23 -47.69
N SER A 238 3.40 5.02 -46.88
CA SER A 238 2.66 3.75 -46.80
C SER A 238 2.05 3.34 -48.15
N GLY A 239 1.62 4.32 -48.96
CA GLY A 239 1.12 4.11 -50.32
C GLY A 239 2.20 3.98 -51.42
N ALA A 240 3.48 3.99 -51.05
CA ALA A 240 4.63 3.81 -51.95
C ALA A 240 5.37 2.47 -51.72
N VAL A 241 4.81 1.59 -50.90
CA VAL A 241 5.31 0.24 -50.65
C VAL A 241 4.73 -0.74 -51.67
N ASP A 242 5.57 -1.56 -52.29
CA ASP A 242 5.17 -2.69 -53.14
C ASP A 242 5.59 -4.00 -52.48
N GLY A 243 4.62 -4.75 -51.94
CA GLY A 243 4.87 -5.90 -51.06
C GLY A 243 5.60 -5.48 -49.78
N GLU A 244 6.90 -5.76 -49.72
CA GLU A 244 7.81 -5.37 -48.64
C GLU A 244 8.88 -4.37 -49.12
N HIS A 245 8.81 -3.88 -50.36
CA HIS A 245 9.80 -3.01 -50.99
C HIS A 245 9.39 -1.54 -50.98
N LEU A 246 10.35 -0.63 -50.79
CA LEU A 246 10.15 0.82 -50.85
C LEU A 246 11.19 1.47 -51.77
N THR A 247 10.71 2.26 -52.72
CA THR A 247 11.52 3.14 -53.57
C THR A 247 11.16 4.59 -53.29
N TRP A 248 12.01 5.34 -52.57
CA TRP A 248 11.76 6.73 -52.18
C TRP A 248 13.03 7.59 -52.18
N THR A 249 12.96 8.78 -52.79
CA THR A 249 14.05 9.77 -52.78
C THR A 249 13.84 10.83 -51.71
N ALA A 250 14.78 10.96 -50.79
CA ALA A 250 14.75 11.96 -49.75
C ALA A 250 14.89 13.39 -50.32
N PRO A 251 14.15 14.39 -49.82
CA PRO A 251 14.29 15.77 -50.25
C PRO A 251 15.74 16.28 -50.15
N ALA A 252 16.22 16.90 -51.22
CA ALA A 252 17.59 17.39 -51.34
C ALA A 252 17.90 18.62 -50.46
N GLU A 253 16.87 19.31 -49.97
CA GLU A 253 17.00 20.49 -49.11
C GLU A 253 16.38 20.28 -47.72
N PRO A 254 16.99 20.81 -46.63
CA PRO A 254 18.25 21.56 -46.64
C PRO A 254 19.45 20.66 -46.93
N ALA A 255 20.37 21.12 -47.77
CA ALA A 255 21.53 20.35 -48.21
C ALA A 255 22.34 19.78 -47.03
N GLY A 256 22.66 18.48 -47.10
CA GLY A 256 23.35 17.75 -46.04
C GLY A 256 22.46 17.28 -44.88
N ALA A 257 21.13 17.45 -44.97
CA ALA A 257 20.21 16.88 -44.00
C ALA A 257 20.20 15.34 -44.00
N THR A 258 19.90 14.77 -42.83
CA THR A 258 19.65 13.35 -42.64
C THR A 258 18.15 13.11 -42.50
N TRP A 259 17.66 12.10 -43.18
CA TRP A 259 16.29 11.59 -43.08
C TRP A 259 16.32 10.19 -42.47
N VAL A 260 15.24 9.84 -41.76
CA VAL A 260 15.01 8.51 -41.21
C VAL A 260 13.73 7.95 -41.82
N VAL A 261 13.80 6.75 -42.36
CA VAL A 261 12.66 5.96 -42.84
C VAL A 261 12.27 4.99 -41.74
N LEU A 262 10.99 5.03 -41.35
CA LEU A 262 10.39 4.34 -40.21
C LEU A 262 9.14 3.57 -40.69
N PRO A 263 9.27 2.32 -41.17
CA PRO A 263 8.14 1.39 -41.17
C PRO A 263 7.76 1.04 -39.73
N THR A 264 6.47 0.87 -39.49
CA THR A 264 5.90 0.55 -38.18
C THR A 264 4.84 -0.53 -38.35
N TRP A 265 4.91 -1.60 -37.56
CA TRP A 265 3.98 -2.74 -37.59
C TRP A 265 3.38 -3.01 -36.21
N ARG A 266 2.19 -3.60 -36.18
CA ARG A 266 1.59 -4.20 -34.98
C ARG A 266 1.74 -5.72 -35.04
N ARG A 267 2.11 -6.36 -33.94
CA ARG A 267 2.14 -7.83 -33.79
C ARG A 267 1.71 -8.24 -32.38
N GLY A 268 1.53 -9.54 -32.14
CA GLY A 268 1.38 -10.07 -30.78
C GLY A 268 2.67 -9.94 -29.97
N SER A 269 2.55 -9.62 -28.68
CA SER A 269 3.68 -9.63 -27.73
C SER A 269 4.19 -11.04 -27.40
N ALA A 270 3.32 -12.05 -27.54
CA ALA A 270 3.51 -13.41 -27.04
C ALA A 270 3.80 -13.52 -25.53
N GLN A 271 3.47 -12.49 -24.74
CA GLN A 271 3.67 -12.48 -23.30
C GLN A 271 2.93 -13.65 -22.61
N GLU A 272 3.64 -14.40 -21.78
CA GLU A 272 3.06 -15.37 -20.84
C GLU A 272 2.80 -14.70 -19.47
N PRO A 273 1.79 -15.15 -18.71
CA PRO A 273 1.60 -14.70 -17.33
C PRO A 273 2.80 -15.11 -16.45
N GLU A 274 3.08 -14.31 -15.42
CA GLU A 274 4.31 -14.35 -14.62
C GLU A 274 4.56 -15.74 -13.99
N ALA A 275 5.80 -16.21 -14.08
CA ALA A 275 6.23 -17.57 -13.73
C ALA A 275 5.60 -18.75 -14.51
N GLY A 276 4.91 -18.51 -15.65
CA GLY A 276 4.32 -19.58 -16.48
C GLY A 276 5.28 -20.63 -17.07
N PRO A 277 4.78 -21.83 -17.42
CA PRO A 277 3.37 -22.14 -17.72
C PRO A 277 2.51 -22.51 -16.49
N HIS A 278 1.23 -22.14 -16.53
CA HIS A 278 0.24 -22.46 -15.50
C HIS A 278 -0.86 -23.44 -15.96
N THR A 279 -0.89 -23.76 -17.25
CA THR A 279 -2.01 -24.42 -17.95
C THR A 279 -1.49 -25.32 -19.07
N SER A 280 -2.35 -26.22 -19.56
CA SER A 280 -2.17 -26.89 -20.84
C SER A 280 -3.46 -26.77 -21.67
N PRO A 281 -3.43 -26.20 -22.90
CA PRO A 281 -2.30 -25.50 -23.55
C PRO A 281 -1.78 -24.30 -22.73
N ARG A 282 -0.62 -23.77 -23.15
CA ARG A 282 0.00 -22.55 -22.59
C ARG A 282 -0.95 -21.36 -22.68
N SER A 283 -1.03 -20.56 -21.63
CA SER A 283 -1.74 -19.27 -21.62
C SER A 283 -0.88 -18.13 -22.14
N TYR A 284 -1.51 -17.19 -22.85
CA TYR A 284 -0.92 -15.90 -23.22
C TYR A 284 -1.76 -14.76 -22.65
N VAL A 285 -1.11 -13.62 -22.39
CA VAL A 285 -1.73 -12.41 -21.83
C VAL A 285 -2.72 -11.79 -22.82
N VAL A 286 -3.89 -11.42 -22.32
CA VAL A 286 -4.96 -10.81 -23.13
C VAL A 286 -4.73 -9.32 -23.38
N ASP A 287 -5.36 -8.74 -24.39
CA ASP A 287 -5.38 -7.30 -24.61
C ASP A 287 -6.24 -6.60 -23.54
N HIS A 288 -5.59 -6.06 -22.50
CA HIS A 288 -6.27 -5.34 -21.40
C HIS A 288 -6.80 -3.96 -21.85
N PHE A 289 -6.60 -3.55 -23.10
CA PHE A 289 -7.16 -2.32 -23.69
C PHE A 289 -8.28 -2.63 -24.69
N SER A 290 -8.74 -3.89 -24.78
CA SER A 290 -9.81 -4.31 -25.67
C SER A 290 -10.76 -5.30 -25.02
N LYS A 291 -12.07 -5.07 -25.22
CA LYS A 291 -13.13 -5.97 -24.76
C LYS A 291 -13.05 -7.39 -25.31
N ARG A 292 -12.31 -7.61 -26.41
CA ARG A 292 -11.97 -8.96 -26.90
C ARG A 292 -11.13 -9.72 -25.87
N GLY A 293 -10.14 -9.08 -25.26
CA GLY A 293 -9.31 -9.68 -24.22
C GLY A 293 -10.09 -10.00 -22.95
N ALA A 294 -10.86 -9.04 -22.45
CA ALA A 294 -11.73 -9.24 -21.28
C ALA A 294 -12.78 -10.34 -21.50
N GLN A 295 -13.39 -10.41 -22.69
CA GLN A 295 -14.34 -11.48 -23.03
C GLN A 295 -13.67 -12.86 -23.05
N ALA A 296 -12.43 -12.98 -23.54
CA ALA A 296 -11.71 -14.26 -23.54
C ALA A 296 -11.44 -14.79 -22.11
N VAL A 297 -11.25 -13.89 -21.13
CA VAL A 297 -11.15 -14.25 -19.70
C VAL A 297 -12.51 -14.72 -19.15
N ILE A 298 -13.59 -14.02 -19.48
CA ILE A 298 -14.96 -14.40 -19.08
C ILE A 298 -15.34 -15.78 -19.65
N ASP A 299 -15.07 -16.01 -20.93
CA ASP A 299 -15.37 -17.27 -21.62
C ASP A 299 -14.56 -18.44 -21.01
N LEU A 300 -13.32 -18.20 -20.57
CA LEU A 300 -12.52 -19.22 -19.88
C LEU A 300 -13.12 -19.63 -18.52
N TRP A 301 -13.68 -18.67 -17.77
CA TRP A 301 -14.37 -18.98 -16.52
C TRP A 301 -15.66 -19.77 -16.76
N GLU A 302 -16.45 -19.40 -17.76
CA GLU A 302 -17.68 -20.10 -18.15
C GLU A 302 -17.41 -21.53 -18.69
N ASP A 303 -16.31 -21.75 -19.42
CA ASP A 303 -15.88 -23.07 -19.91
C ASP A 303 -15.34 -23.99 -18.81
N ARG A 304 -14.50 -23.47 -17.89
CA ARG A 304 -13.65 -24.32 -17.02
C ARG A 304 -13.87 -24.20 -15.52
N VAL A 305 -14.36 -23.06 -15.04
CA VAL A 305 -14.42 -22.77 -13.60
C VAL A 305 -15.84 -22.85 -13.05
N LEU A 306 -16.83 -22.40 -13.84
CA LEU A 306 -18.19 -22.17 -13.38
C LEU A 306 -19.12 -23.36 -13.67
N ASP A 307 -19.59 -23.99 -12.61
CA ASP A 307 -20.80 -24.83 -12.62
C ASP A 307 -21.84 -24.34 -11.60
N GLY A 308 -22.96 -25.05 -11.49
CA GLY A 308 -24.04 -24.70 -10.57
C GLY A 308 -23.65 -24.74 -9.09
N GLU A 309 -22.66 -25.55 -8.71
CA GLU A 309 -22.12 -25.62 -7.35
C GLU A 309 -21.13 -24.47 -7.11
N MET A 310 -20.19 -24.22 -8.03
CA MET A 310 -19.25 -23.10 -7.94
C MET A 310 -20.01 -21.77 -7.82
N ARG A 311 -20.97 -21.51 -8.71
CA ARG A 311 -21.79 -20.29 -8.66
C ARG A 311 -22.60 -20.15 -7.36
N ALA A 312 -22.98 -21.25 -6.70
CA ALA A 312 -23.64 -21.20 -5.39
C ALA A 312 -22.65 -20.92 -4.25
N LEU A 313 -21.44 -21.47 -4.33
CA LEU A 313 -20.36 -21.28 -3.37
C LEU A 313 -19.75 -19.88 -3.43
N LEU A 314 -19.55 -19.32 -4.62
CA LEU A 314 -19.11 -17.93 -4.81
C LEU A 314 -20.12 -16.94 -4.20
N ARG A 315 -21.43 -17.18 -4.33
CA ARG A 315 -22.46 -16.37 -3.63
C ARG A 315 -22.54 -16.59 -2.11
N ALA A 316 -21.86 -17.61 -1.57
CA ALA A 316 -21.92 -17.95 -0.15
C ALA A 316 -20.66 -17.55 0.64
N ALA A 317 -19.49 -17.46 -0.04
CA ALA A 317 -18.23 -17.07 0.58
C ALA A 317 -17.23 -16.36 -0.37
N GLY A 318 -17.59 -16.14 -1.64
CA GLY A 318 -16.77 -15.37 -2.57
C GLY A 318 -16.82 -13.88 -2.22
N GLY A 319 -15.67 -13.20 -2.29
CA GLY A 319 -15.57 -11.75 -2.16
C GLY A 319 -15.35 -11.08 -3.50
N TYR A 320 -14.11 -11.17 -3.98
CA TYR A 320 -13.65 -10.44 -5.16
C TYR A 320 -12.92 -11.35 -6.14
N LEU A 321 -13.13 -11.12 -7.44
CA LEU A 321 -12.15 -11.53 -8.44
C LEU A 321 -10.97 -10.56 -8.32
N PHE A 322 -9.76 -11.12 -8.26
CA PHE A 322 -8.54 -10.36 -8.02
C PHE A 322 -7.67 -10.27 -9.28
N GLU A 323 -7.18 -9.08 -9.59
CA GLU A 323 -6.16 -8.82 -10.62
C GLU A 323 -5.01 -8.06 -9.96
N ASP A 324 -3.78 -8.54 -10.16
CA ASP A 324 -2.58 -7.94 -9.54
C ASP A 324 -2.09 -6.72 -10.34
N SER A 325 -0.88 -6.24 -10.06
CA SER A 325 -0.30 -5.09 -10.77
C SER A 325 -0.22 -5.30 -12.30
N LEU A 326 -0.42 -4.22 -13.07
CA LEU A 326 -0.55 -4.27 -14.53
C LEU A 326 0.81 -4.38 -15.23
N GLU A 327 1.40 -5.57 -15.15
CA GLU A 327 2.72 -5.92 -15.67
C GLU A 327 2.69 -6.31 -17.16
N ILE A 328 2.29 -5.39 -18.04
CA ILE A 328 2.38 -5.61 -19.50
C ILE A 328 3.83 -5.41 -19.94
N GLU A 329 4.52 -6.51 -20.25
CA GLU A 329 5.93 -6.53 -20.64
C GLU A 329 6.09 -6.62 -22.17
N THR A 330 6.84 -5.68 -22.74
CA THR A 330 7.30 -5.71 -24.13
C THR A 330 8.64 -4.97 -24.26
N GLU A 331 9.51 -5.44 -25.16
CA GLU A 331 10.73 -4.72 -25.55
C GLU A 331 10.47 -3.58 -26.56
N ALA A 332 9.24 -3.48 -27.06
CA ALA A 332 8.79 -2.49 -28.03
C ALA A 332 7.82 -1.49 -27.35
N THR A 333 6.81 -1.00 -28.08
CA THR A 333 5.77 -0.11 -27.54
C THR A 333 4.52 -0.91 -27.21
N ILE A 334 3.94 -0.73 -26.02
CA ILE A 334 2.62 -1.29 -25.65
C ILE A 334 1.56 -0.83 -26.67
N TRP A 335 0.65 -1.71 -27.10
CA TRP A 335 -0.34 -1.33 -28.12
C TRP A 335 -1.63 -2.16 -28.07
N THR A 336 -2.70 -1.65 -28.69
CA THR A 336 -3.92 -2.41 -29.01
C THR A 336 -4.31 -2.23 -30.47
N ARG A 337 -5.01 -3.23 -31.02
CA ARG A 337 -5.42 -3.31 -32.43
C ARG A 337 -6.03 -2.04 -32.97
N ASP A 338 -6.95 -1.46 -32.20
CA ASP A 338 -7.86 -0.40 -32.63
C ASP A 338 -7.38 1.00 -32.16
N PHE A 339 -6.14 1.10 -31.65
CA PHE A 339 -5.66 2.28 -30.93
C PHE A 339 -5.70 3.58 -31.72
N LEU A 340 -5.33 3.60 -33.01
CA LEU A 340 -5.33 4.85 -33.80
C LEU A 340 -6.74 5.44 -33.96
N GLU A 341 -7.76 4.60 -34.16
CA GLU A 341 -9.16 5.03 -34.23
C GLU A 341 -9.63 5.57 -32.88
N LYS A 342 -9.36 4.82 -31.80
CA LYS A 342 -9.69 5.23 -30.42
C LYS A 342 -9.00 6.53 -30.03
N PHE A 343 -7.76 6.73 -30.48
CA PHE A 343 -7.00 7.96 -30.25
C PHE A 343 -7.63 9.15 -30.97
N GLU A 344 -7.90 9.04 -32.28
CA GLU A 344 -8.52 10.15 -33.04
C GLU A 344 -9.92 10.49 -32.49
N GLN A 345 -10.70 9.49 -32.07
CA GLN A 345 -11.99 9.67 -31.40
C GLN A 345 -11.88 10.36 -30.03
N SER A 346 -10.89 10.01 -29.20
CA SER A 346 -10.72 10.53 -27.83
C SER A 346 -10.01 11.88 -27.78
N ARG A 347 -9.03 12.12 -28.66
CA ARG A 347 -8.13 13.29 -28.64
C ARG A 347 -8.42 14.31 -29.75
N GLY A 348 -9.25 13.96 -30.74
CA GLY A 348 -9.64 14.86 -31.83
C GLY A 348 -8.55 15.13 -32.87
N TYR A 349 -7.44 14.38 -32.88
CA TYR A 349 -6.40 14.48 -33.90
C TYR A 349 -5.75 13.12 -34.21
N ASP A 350 -5.26 12.97 -35.44
CA ASP A 350 -4.53 11.78 -35.90
C ASP A 350 -3.13 11.68 -35.25
N LEU A 351 -2.84 10.55 -34.60
CA LEU A 351 -1.54 10.29 -33.96
C LEU A 351 -0.42 10.04 -34.99
N ARG A 352 -0.72 9.58 -36.22
CA ARG A 352 0.31 9.12 -37.20
C ARG A 352 1.47 10.10 -37.44
N PRO A 353 1.29 11.43 -37.59
CA PRO A 353 2.40 12.36 -37.77
C PRO A 353 3.34 12.46 -36.54
N TRP A 354 2.85 12.01 -35.38
CA TRP A 354 3.48 12.10 -34.07
C TRP A 354 3.88 10.72 -33.50
N LEU A 355 3.55 9.64 -34.22
CA LEU A 355 3.77 8.25 -33.80
C LEU A 355 5.22 7.96 -33.36
N PRO A 356 6.29 8.50 -34.00
CA PRO A 356 7.65 8.27 -33.52
C PRO A 356 7.89 8.69 -32.07
N PHE A 357 7.18 9.69 -31.55
CA PHE A 357 7.43 10.23 -30.21
C PHE A 357 6.93 9.34 -29.08
N VAL A 358 6.07 8.35 -29.39
CA VAL A 358 5.65 7.29 -28.47
C VAL A 358 6.38 5.95 -28.70
N LEU A 359 7.18 5.82 -29.78
CA LEU A 359 7.90 4.57 -30.06
C LEU A 359 8.97 4.28 -29.00
N GLU A 360 8.77 3.19 -28.27
CA GLU A 360 9.72 2.63 -27.30
C GLU A 360 10.57 1.53 -27.96
N LYS A 361 11.82 1.42 -27.49
CA LYS A 361 12.60 0.18 -27.52
C LYS A 361 13.31 0.05 -26.17
N ASP A 362 13.28 -1.16 -25.60
CA ASP A 362 13.75 -1.43 -24.24
C ASP A 362 13.15 -0.38 -23.28
N GLU A 363 11.86 -0.05 -23.45
CA GLU A 363 11.10 0.96 -22.67
C GLU A 363 11.62 2.41 -22.75
N LYS A 364 12.55 2.68 -23.67
CA LYS A 364 13.16 3.99 -23.87
C LYS A 364 12.57 4.58 -25.14
N TYR A 365 11.95 5.76 -25.04
CA TYR A 365 11.45 6.47 -26.23
C TYR A 365 12.58 6.83 -27.18
N GLN A 366 12.50 6.36 -28.43
CA GLN A 366 13.58 6.48 -29.41
C GLN A 366 13.66 7.86 -30.07
N PHE A 367 12.57 8.64 -30.04
CA PHE A 367 12.48 9.94 -30.70
C PHE A 367 11.92 11.05 -29.80
N VAL A 368 12.34 12.29 -30.07
CA VAL A 368 11.82 13.52 -29.45
C VAL A 368 11.61 14.62 -30.49
N LEU A 369 10.71 15.56 -30.20
CA LEU A 369 10.41 16.67 -31.10
C LEU A 369 11.53 17.72 -31.09
N ALA A 370 11.83 18.33 -32.24
CA ALA A 370 12.72 19.49 -32.31
C ALA A 370 12.05 20.76 -31.76
N ALA A 371 12.80 21.55 -31.00
CA ALA A 371 12.38 22.88 -30.55
C ALA A 371 12.67 23.97 -31.60
N THR A 372 12.45 25.24 -31.22
CA THR A 372 12.72 26.41 -32.08
C THR A 372 14.18 26.52 -32.52
N ASP A 373 15.12 26.06 -31.69
CA ASP A 373 16.46 25.67 -32.15
C ASP A 373 16.40 24.17 -32.52
N PRO A 374 16.54 23.80 -33.81
CA PRO A 374 16.45 22.42 -34.26
C PRO A 374 17.48 21.47 -33.66
N ALA A 375 18.60 21.98 -33.11
CA ALA A 375 19.59 21.16 -32.42
C ALA A 375 19.15 20.71 -31.01
N THR A 376 18.00 21.21 -30.52
CA THR A 376 17.50 21.00 -29.15
C THR A 376 16.11 20.37 -29.15
N ALA A 377 15.76 19.68 -28.05
CA ALA A 377 14.51 18.93 -27.93
C ALA A 377 13.40 19.75 -27.24
N ASP A 378 12.21 19.75 -27.82
CA ASP A 378 10.98 20.27 -27.20
C ASP A 378 10.37 19.19 -26.30
N THR A 379 10.93 19.05 -25.10
CA THR A 379 10.50 18.02 -24.14
C THR A 379 9.07 18.23 -23.65
N LEU A 380 8.57 19.49 -23.63
CA LEU A 380 7.20 19.78 -23.23
C LEU A 380 6.21 19.23 -24.25
N ARG A 381 6.32 19.61 -25.53
CA ARG A 381 5.44 19.07 -26.58
C ARG A 381 5.61 17.59 -26.84
N THR A 382 6.82 17.06 -26.64
CA THR A 382 7.05 15.61 -26.72
C THR A 382 6.28 14.88 -25.61
N ASN A 383 6.22 15.44 -24.40
CA ASN A 383 5.44 14.87 -23.30
C ASN A 383 3.94 15.07 -23.48
N GLU A 384 3.46 16.20 -24.02
CA GLU A 384 2.04 16.41 -24.38
C GLU A 384 1.49 15.25 -25.25
N ILE A 385 2.23 14.87 -26.30
CA ILE A 385 1.86 13.78 -27.20
C ILE A 385 1.80 12.42 -26.48
N ARG A 386 2.76 12.16 -25.58
CA ARG A 386 2.83 10.91 -24.79
C ARG A 386 1.74 10.87 -23.72
N ASP A 387 1.41 12.00 -23.12
CA ASP A 387 0.33 12.13 -22.15
C ASP A 387 -1.02 11.78 -22.78
N ASP A 388 -1.30 12.29 -23.98
CA ASP A 388 -2.51 11.95 -24.73
C ASP A 388 -2.56 10.48 -25.13
N TYR A 389 -1.42 9.89 -25.52
CA TYR A 389 -1.30 8.45 -25.82
C TYR A 389 -1.58 7.58 -24.57
N ASN A 390 -0.94 7.92 -23.45
CA ASN A 390 -1.16 7.26 -22.18
C ASN A 390 -2.60 7.40 -21.70
N GLN A 391 -3.25 8.53 -21.97
CA GLN A 391 -4.63 8.72 -21.57
C GLN A 391 -5.58 7.81 -22.34
N VAL A 392 -5.35 7.60 -23.63
CA VAL A 392 -6.16 6.64 -24.41
C VAL A 392 -5.97 5.22 -23.88
N LEU A 393 -4.76 4.81 -23.46
CA LEU A 393 -4.56 3.53 -22.75
C LEU A 393 -5.30 3.50 -21.40
N SER A 394 -5.29 4.60 -20.64
CA SER A 394 -5.97 4.72 -19.35
C SER A 394 -7.50 4.63 -19.44
N ASP A 395 -8.08 5.23 -20.49
CA ASP A 395 -9.51 5.19 -20.79
C ASP A 395 -9.91 3.77 -21.22
N LEU A 396 -9.14 3.17 -22.14
CA LEU A 396 -9.40 1.82 -22.66
C LEU A 396 -9.28 0.74 -21.57
N TYR A 397 -8.26 0.79 -20.71
CA TYR A 397 -8.14 -0.16 -19.60
C TYR A 397 -9.38 -0.14 -18.68
N LEU A 398 -9.90 1.06 -18.38
CA LEU A 398 -11.09 1.19 -17.55
C LEU A 398 -12.36 0.66 -18.23
N ASP A 399 -12.64 1.14 -19.44
CA ASP A 399 -13.96 0.96 -20.07
C ASP A 399 -14.05 -0.36 -20.88
N GLU A 400 -12.93 -0.85 -21.42
CA GLU A 400 -12.89 -2.08 -22.23
C GLU A 400 -12.42 -3.33 -21.46
N HIS A 401 -11.80 -3.18 -20.27
CA HIS A 401 -11.38 -4.32 -19.43
C HIS A 401 -11.95 -4.28 -18.01
N LEU A 402 -11.65 -3.24 -17.21
CA LEU A 402 -12.07 -3.20 -15.80
C LEU A 402 -13.59 -3.26 -15.62
N ARG A 403 -14.37 -2.52 -16.43
CA ARG A 403 -15.84 -2.57 -16.36
C ARG A 403 -16.41 -3.95 -16.80
N PRO A 404 -16.02 -4.55 -17.95
CA PRO A 404 -16.45 -5.91 -18.28
C PRO A 404 -16.14 -6.97 -17.21
N ILE A 405 -14.94 -6.97 -16.63
CA ILE A 405 -14.58 -7.93 -15.57
C ILE A 405 -15.37 -7.64 -14.27
N GLN A 406 -15.60 -6.37 -13.94
CA GLN A 406 -16.44 -5.97 -12.81
C GLN A 406 -17.90 -6.43 -12.96
N ASP A 407 -18.52 -6.22 -14.10
CA ASP A 407 -19.91 -6.63 -14.35
C ASP A 407 -20.05 -8.16 -14.44
N PHE A 408 -19.02 -8.85 -14.93
CA PHE A 408 -18.93 -10.31 -14.84
C PHE A 408 -18.87 -10.79 -13.38
N ALA A 409 -17.98 -10.23 -12.55
CA ALA A 409 -17.88 -10.56 -11.13
C ALA A 409 -19.22 -10.36 -10.40
N ARG A 410 -19.93 -9.25 -10.70
CA ARG A 410 -21.27 -8.96 -10.16
C ARG A 410 -22.30 -10.02 -10.55
N SER A 411 -22.21 -10.63 -11.74
CA SER A 411 -23.07 -11.76 -12.13
C SER A 411 -22.86 -13.02 -11.26
N LEU A 412 -21.68 -13.16 -10.66
CA LEU A 412 -21.33 -14.23 -9.71
C LEU A 412 -21.73 -13.89 -8.27
N GLY A 413 -22.14 -12.64 -8.00
CA GLY A 413 -22.39 -12.12 -6.65
C GLY A 413 -21.14 -11.57 -5.95
N MET A 414 -20.09 -11.27 -6.71
CA MET A 414 -18.78 -10.79 -6.26
C MET A 414 -18.54 -9.36 -6.76
N GLY A 415 -17.46 -8.71 -6.31
CA GLY A 415 -16.90 -7.51 -6.94
C GLY A 415 -15.55 -7.78 -7.62
N ILE A 416 -14.85 -6.73 -8.04
CA ILE A 416 -13.41 -6.79 -8.32
C ILE A 416 -12.57 -6.12 -7.24
N ARG A 417 -11.43 -6.74 -6.92
CA ARG A 417 -10.31 -6.14 -6.18
C ARG A 417 -9.11 -6.08 -7.11
N ILE A 418 -8.38 -4.98 -7.15
CA ILE A 418 -7.31 -4.81 -8.13
C ILE A 418 -6.23 -3.83 -7.68
N GLN A 419 -5.00 -4.02 -8.18
CA GLN A 419 -3.91 -3.05 -8.15
C GLN A 419 -3.82 -2.26 -9.49
N PRO A 420 -4.58 -1.16 -9.72
CA PRO A 420 -4.71 -0.51 -11.04
C PRO A 420 -3.54 0.44 -11.37
N TYR A 421 -2.30 -0.04 -11.17
CA TYR A 421 -1.04 0.65 -11.44
C TYR A 421 -0.03 -0.32 -12.06
N GLY A 422 1.16 0.18 -12.39
CA GLY A 422 2.21 -0.55 -13.13
C GLY A 422 2.49 0.10 -14.48
N LEU A 423 1.43 0.60 -15.13
CA LEU A 423 1.51 1.43 -16.33
C LEU A 423 1.21 2.91 -16.05
N GLU A 424 1.37 3.71 -17.10
CA GLU A 424 1.16 5.15 -17.12
C GLU A 424 -0.35 5.54 -17.20
N THR A 425 -1.21 5.01 -16.31
CA THR A 425 -2.69 5.16 -16.32
C THR A 425 -3.31 5.85 -15.07
N ASP A 426 -4.54 6.39 -15.15
CA ASP A 426 -5.23 7.10 -14.04
C ASP A 426 -5.72 6.15 -12.92
N THR A 427 -4.77 5.55 -12.21
CA THR A 427 -4.96 4.77 -10.98
C THR A 427 -5.89 5.47 -9.99
N MET A 428 -5.86 6.81 -9.91
CA MET A 428 -6.71 7.61 -9.03
C MET A 428 -8.19 7.58 -9.44
N GLN A 429 -8.50 7.70 -10.74
CA GLN A 429 -9.85 7.45 -11.27
C GLN A 429 -10.27 6.00 -11.10
N HIS A 430 -9.40 5.05 -11.44
CA HIS A 430 -9.70 3.61 -11.39
C HIS A 430 -10.08 3.21 -9.95
N ALA A 431 -9.36 3.68 -8.95
CA ALA A 431 -9.67 3.49 -7.53
C ALA A 431 -11.01 4.10 -7.06
N GLY A 432 -11.63 5.00 -7.84
CA GLY A 432 -12.98 5.50 -7.62
C GLY A 432 -14.08 4.75 -8.40
N VAL A 433 -13.74 3.75 -9.23
CA VAL A 433 -14.70 2.99 -10.06
C VAL A 433 -14.72 1.49 -9.69
N VAL A 434 -13.56 0.91 -9.36
CA VAL A 434 -13.45 -0.48 -8.93
C VAL A 434 -14.02 -0.67 -7.51
N ASP A 435 -14.54 -1.86 -7.20
CA ASP A 435 -15.25 -2.08 -5.91
C ASP A 435 -14.28 -2.03 -4.72
N VAL A 436 -13.06 -2.54 -4.88
CA VAL A 436 -11.95 -2.38 -3.92
C VAL A 436 -10.62 -2.12 -4.64
N PRO A 437 -10.04 -0.92 -4.58
CA PRO A 437 -8.63 -0.72 -4.94
C PRO A 437 -7.69 -1.36 -3.90
N GLU A 438 -6.54 -1.83 -4.38
CA GLU A 438 -5.42 -2.37 -3.59
C GLU A 438 -4.14 -1.56 -3.85
N THR A 439 -3.37 -1.29 -2.79
CA THR A 439 -1.97 -0.82 -2.83
C THR A 439 -1.01 -1.99 -2.60
N GLU A 440 0.30 -1.80 -2.74
CA GLU A 440 1.33 -2.72 -2.24
C GLU A 440 2.23 -2.05 -1.19
N SER A 441 2.95 -2.83 -0.39
CA SER A 441 4.00 -2.29 0.50
C SER A 441 5.43 -2.38 -0.05
N LEU A 442 5.65 -3.08 -1.17
CA LEU A 442 6.99 -3.29 -1.74
C LEU A 442 7.39 -2.16 -2.69
N GLY A 443 6.57 -1.86 -3.69
CA GLY A 443 6.75 -0.83 -4.71
C GLY A 443 6.46 0.58 -4.23
N PHE A 444 5.45 0.80 -3.38
CA PHE A 444 5.04 2.15 -2.96
C PHE A 444 6.03 2.78 -1.98
N LYS A 445 6.91 3.68 -2.49
CA LYS A 445 8.07 4.19 -1.75
C LYS A 445 7.77 5.30 -0.74
N ASN A 446 6.56 5.89 -0.77
CA ASN A 446 6.12 6.88 0.22
C ASN A 446 4.62 6.76 0.54
N LEU A 447 4.18 7.43 1.61
CA LEU A 447 2.78 7.43 2.04
C LEU A 447 1.83 8.26 1.15
N ASP A 448 2.33 9.04 0.19
CA ASP A 448 1.47 9.77 -0.74
C ASP A 448 1.00 8.92 -1.90
N ASP A 449 1.78 7.92 -2.36
CA ASP A 449 1.33 6.97 -3.39
C ASP A 449 0.06 6.20 -2.96
N TYR A 450 -0.07 5.84 -1.68
CA TYR A 450 -1.30 5.26 -1.12
C TYR A 450 -2.46 6.28 -1.07
N ARG A 451 -2.17 7.55 -0.74
CA ARG A 451 -3.17 8.63 -0.70
C ARG A 451 -3.78 8.92 -2.06
N VAL A 452 -3.07 8.66 -3.17
CA VAL A 452 -3.63 8.75 -4.53
C VAL A 452 -4.85 7.85 -4.68
N MET A 453 -4.75 6.57 -4.29
CA MET A 453 -5.90 5.66 -4.37
C MET A 453 -6.93 5.86 -3.25
N ALA A 454 -6.50 6.30 -2.06
CA ALA A 454 -7.43 6.74 -1.03
C ALA A 454 -8.33 7.89 -1.52
N ALA A 455 -7.80 8.83 -2.30
CA ALA A 455 -8.56 9.95 -2.85
C ALA A 455 -9.70 9.51 -3.77
N GLY A 456 -9.44 8.61 -4.72
CA GLY A 456 -10.45 8.05 -5.62
C GLY A 456 -11.54 7.31 -4.86
N ARG A 457 -11.13 6.45 -3.93
CA ARG A 457 -12.01 5.67 -3.06
C ARG A 457 -12.90 6.55 -2.18
N ASP A 458 -12.35 7.56 -1.51
CA ASP A 458 -13.10 8.45 -0.62
C ASP A 458 -13.99 9.45 -1.37
N ILE A 459 -13.64 9.92 -2.58
CA ILE A 459 -14.53 10.80 -3.36
C ILE A 459 -15.70 10.04 -4.00
N ALA A 460 -15.49 8.77 -4.36
CA ALA A 460 -16.56 7.87 -4.81
C ALA A 460 -17.51 7.44 -3.68
N GLY A 461 -17.08 7.58 -2.42
CA GLY A 461 -17.81 7.09 -1.25
C GLY A 461 -17.67 5.58 -1.01
N HIS A 462 -16.66 4.95 -1.62
CA HIS A 462 -16.30 3.56 -1.37
C HIS A 462 -15.57 3.45 0.00
N THR A 463 -15.72 2.33 0.70
CA THR A 463 -15.18 2.18 2.08
C THR A 463 -13.76 1.63 2.11
N LEU A 464 -13.45 0.62 1.29
CA LEU A 464 -12.24 -0.18 1.41
C LEU A 464 -11.12 0.32 0.49
N LEU A 465 -9.94 0.53 1.05
CA LEU A 465 -8.66 0.54 0.33
C LEU A 465 -7.82 -0.59 0.93
N SER A 466 -7.61 -1.64 0.13
CA SER A 466 -6.80 -2.79 0.52
C SER A 466 -5.30 -2.55 0.30
N CYS A 467 -4.45 -3.41 0.86
CA CYS A 467 -3.01 -3.42 0.58
C CYS A 467 -2.48 -4.84 0.59
N GLU A 468 -1.75 -5.22 -0.45
CA GLU A 468 -0.77 -6.30 -0.37
C GLU A 468 0.31 -5.87 0.63
N ALA A 469 0.27 -6.45 1.83
CA ALA A 469 0.97 -5.94 2.98
C ALA A 469 2.16 -6.81 3.38
N ILE A 470 3.23 -6.13 3.80
CA ILE A 470 4.45 -6.69 4.40
C ILE A 470 5.20 -7.70 3.51
N CYS A 471 5.04 -7.58 2.19
CA CYS A 471 5.99 -8.11 1.23
C CYS A 471 7.31 -7.34 1.34
N TYR A 472 8.41 -8.07 1.47
CA TYR A 472 9.76 -7.53 1.62
C TYR A 472 10.78 -8.39 0.85
N ASN A 473 11.72 -7.76 0.15
CA ASN A 473 12.79 -8.47 -0.57
C ASN A 473 13.87 -9.01 0.40
N GLY A 474 14.31 -10.26 0.19
CA GLY A 474 15.30 -10.94 1.04
C GLY A 474 14.78 -11.38 2.41
N ALA A 475 13.46 -11.43 2.59
CA ALA A 475 12.81 -11.45 3.89
C ALA A 475 12.19 -12.79 4.33
N ALA A 476 12.26 -13.83 3.48
CA ALA A 476 11.71 -15.14 3.80
C ALA A 476 12.30 -15.70 5.11
N TYR A 477 11.41 -16.15 5.99
CA TYR A 477 11.60 -16.62 7.35
C TYR A 477 12.34 -15.67 8.30
N ASN A 478 12.44 -14.38 7.96
CA ASN A 478 13.07 -13.36 8.80
C ASN A 478 12.21 -12.11 9.06
N THR A 479 10.96 -12.06 8.58
CA THR A 479 10.07 -10.93 8.84
C THR A 479 9.60 -10.93 10.29
N THR A 480 9.81 -9.80 10.96
CA THR A 480 9.47 -9.56 12.37
C THR A 480 8.20 -8.72 12.47
N TRP A 481 7.36 -8.94 13.48
CA TRP A 481 6.19 -8.10 13.72
C TRP A 481 6.53 -6.77 14.39
N GLY A 482 7.37 -6.82 15.42
CA GLY A 482 7.70 -5.67 16.24
C GLY A 482 8.98 -5.90 17.02
N ALA A 483 10.12 -5.94 16.33
CA ALA A 483 11.42 -5.81 16.96
C ALA A 483 11.57 -4.39 17.53
N ASN A 484 11.57 -4.21 18.86
CA ASN A 484 11.77 -2.91 19.50
C ASN A 484 13.25 -2.43 19.45
N SER A 485 14.15 -3.31 19.01
CA SER A 485 15.56 -3.01 18.75
C SER A 485 15.73 -2.03 17.59
N VAL A 486 16.06 -0.77 17.91
CA VAL A 486 16.17 0.34 16.93
C VAL A 486 17.50 0.28 16.15
N SER A 487 17.78 -0.85 15.50
CA SER A 487 18.89 -0.95 14.56
C SER A 487 18.56 -0.18 13.28
N PRO A 488 19.42 0.77 12.83
CA PRO A 488 19.21 1.48 11.56
C PRO A 488 19.24 0.59 10.30
N THR A 489 19.58 -0.69 10.44
CA THR A 489 19.58 -1.69 9.36
C THR A 489 18.54 -2.80 9.56
N ALA A 490 17.64 -2.69 10.55
CA ALA A 490 16.51 -3.59 10.69
C ALA A 490 15.45 -3.26 9.63
N GLN A 491 15.51 -3.97 8.51
CA GLN A 491 14.42 -4.07 7.55
C GLN A 491 13.41 -5.12 8.04
N ASN A 492 12.26 -5.25 7.38
CA ASN A 492 11.29 -6.33 7.59
C ASN A 492 10.61 -6.29 8.98
N GLN A 493 10.10 -5.12 9.36
CA GLN A 493 9.35 -4.87 10.61
C GLN A 493 7.87 -4.55 10.30
N ALA A 494 6.99 -5.54 10.42
CA ALA A 494 5.62 -5.49 9.90
C ALA A 494 4.79 -4.31 10.46
N LEU A 495 4.74 -4.14 11.79
CA LEU A 495 3.92 -3.09 12.41
C LEU A 495 4.39 -1.67 12.08
N PHE A 496 5.69 -1.46 11.81
CA PHE A 496 6.21 -0.18 11.34
C PHE A 496 5.66 0.19 9.96
N THR A 497 5.59 -0.78 9.04
CA THR A 497 4.98 -0.59 7.71
C THR A 497 3.47 -0.41 7.86
N ILE A 498 2.78 -1.35 8.52
CA ILE A 498 1.32 -1.39 8.68
C ILE A 498 0.77 -0.08 9.27
N ASN A 499 1.31 0.37 10.41
CA ASN A 499 0.82 1.58 11.07
C ASN A 499 1.14 2.86 10.28
N SER A 500 2.16 2.82 9.40
CA SER A 500 2.47 3.93 8.49
C SER A 500 1.51 3.97 7.29
N ILE A 501 1.16 2.84 6.68
CA ILE A 501 0.20 2.81 5.56
C ILE A 501 -1.25 3.06 6.01
N PHE A 502 -1.58 2.72 7.25
CA PHE A 502 -2.86 3.08 7.87
C PHE A 502 -3.07 4.61 7.99
N VAL A 503 -2.03 5.41 8.32
CA VAL A 503 -2.16 6.89 8.26
C VAL A 503 -2.13 7.47 6.83
N ALA A 504 -1.97 6.63 5.82
CA ALA A 504 -2.10 7.00 4.41
C ALA A 504 -3.47 6.66 3.81
N GLY A 505 -4.30 5.91 4.54
CA GLY A 505 -5.68 5.59 4.18
C GLY A 505 -5.95 4.10 3.95
N VAL A 506 -4.95 3.22 3.95
CA VAL A 506 -5.18 1.76 3.88
C VAL A 506 -6.05 1.34 5.06
N ASN A 507 -7.05 0.48 4.82
CA ASN A 507 -7.95 -0.01 5.87
C ASN A 507 -8.38 -1.48 5.71
N GLN A 508 -7.80 -2.23 4.77
CA GLN A 508 -7.81 -3.69 4.75
C GLN A 508 -6.42 -4.21 4.36
N LEU A 509 -5.85 -5.14 5.13
CA LEU A 509 -4.58 -5.79 4.79
C LEU A 509 -4.84 -7.16 4.17
N VAL A 510 -4.16 -7.43 3.06
CA VAL A 510 -4.01 -8.75 2.45
C VAL A 510 -2.52 -9.08 2.55
N ILE A 511 -2.14 -9.83 3.59
CA ILE A 511 -0.74 -10.05 3.94
C ILE A 511 -0.06 -10.98 2.94
N HIS A 512 1.18 -10.67 2.56
CA HIS A 512 2.04 -11.48 1.70
C HIS A 512 2.97 -12.41 2.52
N GLY A 513 2.77 -13.72 2.55
CA GLY A 513 1.51 -14.44 2.30
C GLY A 513 1.51 -15.80 3.03
N PHE A 514 0.42 -16.56 2.91
CA PHE A 514 0.31 -17.90 3.48
C PHE A 514 0.57 -18.94 2.37
N PRO A 515 1.71 -19.63 2.32
CA PRO A 515 1.90 -20.74 1.39
C PRO A 515 1.24 -22.01 1.93
N TYR A 516 0.48 -22.67 1.05
CA TYR A 516 -0.06 -24.03 1.27
C TYR A 516 1.04 -24.98 1.77
N ALA A 517 0.71 -25.91 2.66
CA ALA A 517 1.70 -26.66 3.44
C ALA A 517 2.75 -27.42 2.61
N GLU A 518 2.33 -28.09 1.54
CA GLU A 518 3.13 -29.09 0.81
C GLU A 518 3.24 -28.79 -0.69
N ALA A 519 4.32 -29.23 -1.33
CA ALA A 519 4.45 -29.30 -2.79
C ALA A 519 5.47 -30.42 -3.14
N PRO A 520 5.58 -30.88 -4.40
CA PRO A 520 6.55 -31.90 -4.76
C PRO A 520 7.97 -31.49 -4.35
N ASP A 521 8.72 -32.44 -3.79
CA ASP A 521 10.15 -32.35 -3.45
C ASP A 521 10.62 -31.13 -2.61
N VAL A 522 9.71 -30.41 -1.97
CA VAL A 522 10.07 -29.37 -0.98
C VAL A 522 10.65 -30.00 0.29
N THR A 523 11.46 -29.22 0.99
CA THR A 523 12.10 -29.62 2.25
C THR A 523 11.48 -28.90 3.44
N TRP A 524 11.70 -29.39 4.66
CA TRP A 524 11.27 -28.72 5.90
C TRP A 524 11.60 -27.22 5.89
N PRO A 525 10.67 -26.34 6.32
CA PRO A 525 9.34 -26.63 6.90
C PRO A 525 8.23 -26.88 5.86
N GLY A 526 8.52 -26.98 4.57
CA GLY A 526 7.54 -27.26 3.51
C GLY A 526 7.55 -26.19 2.41
N PHE A 527 6.44 -26.06 1.68
CA PHE A 527 6.36 -25.11 0.58
C PHE A 527 6.39 -23.65 1.06
N ALA A 528 7.04 -22.79 0.28
CA ALA A 528 7.15 -21.35 0.46
C ALA A 528 7.29 -20.71 -0.92
N ALA A 529 6.30 -19.93 -1.35
CA ALA A 529 6.08 -19.61 -2.77
C ALA A 529 7.27 -18.94 -3.47
N PHE A 530 7.94 -18.02 -2.77
CA PHE A 530 9.06 -17.22 -3.29
C PHE A 530 10.44 -17.64 -2.75
N SER A 531 10.58 -18.74 -1.99
CA SER A 531 11.86 -19.11 -1.36
C SER A 531 12.33 -20.58 -1.58
N PRO A 532 13.54 -20.79 -2.13
CA PRO A 532 14.43 -19.78 -2.68
C PRO A 532 13.84 -19.15 -3.94
N TYR A 533 14.33 -17.96 -4.27
CA TYR A 533 14.08 -17.32 -5.55
C TYR A 533 15.15 -17.73 -6.57
N TYR A 534 15.11 -17.14 -7.77
CA TYR A 534 16.11 -17.37 -8.81
C TYR A 534 17.55 -17.19 -8.30
N ASN A 535 18.47 -17.99 -8.83
CA ASN A 535 19.88 -18.07 -8.42
C ASN A 535 20.11 -18.45 -6.93
N GLY A 536 19.11 -19.04 -6.26
CA GLY A 536 19.22 -19.52 -4.88
C GLY A 536 19.07 -18.43 -3.81
N ALA A 537 18.63 -17.23 -4.19
CA ALA A 537 18.42 -16.13 -3.25
C ALA A 537 17.30 -16.44 -2.23
N ILE A 538 17.33 -15.76 -1.08
CA ILE A 538 16.32 -15.93 -0.02
C ILE A 538 14.89 -15.62 -0.53
N GLY A 539 14.75 -14.68 -1.45
CA GLY A 539 13.46 -14.30 -2.03
C GLY A 539 12.58 -13.44 -1.11
N PHE A 540 11.32 -13.32 -1.48
CA PHE A 540 10.37 -12.42 -0.82
C PHE A 540 9.80 -13.05 0.45
N GLY A 541 9.71 -12.26 1.52
CA GLY A 541 9.04 -12.64 2.76
C GLY A 541 7.54 -12.36 2.70
N GLU A 542 6.70 -13.09 3.42
CA GLU A 542 6.99 -14.15 4.39
C GLU A 542 6.15 -15.40 4.11
N ALA A 543 6.60 -16.56 4.59
CA ALA A 543 5.90 -17.84 4.55
C ALA A 543 5.05 -18.04 5.81
N TRP A 544 3.99 -17.24 5.95
CA TRP A 544 3.14 -17.23 7.15
C TRP A 544 2.41 -18.56 7.36
N GLY A 545 2.25 -18.96 8.62
CA GLY A 545 1.44 -20.11 9.00
C GLY A 545 1.94 -20.83 10.25
N PRO A 546 1.23 -21.89 10.69
CA PRO A 546 1.48 -22.64 11.93
C PRO A 546 2.83 -23.39 11.96
N ARG A 547 3.58 -23.31 10.86
CA ARG A 547 4.92 -23.86 10.70
C ARG A 547 6.01 -22.93 11.29
N THR A 548 5.66 -21.69 11.65
CA THR A 548 6.57 -20.69 12.24
C THR A 548 6.31 -20.48 13.74
N PRO A 549 7.32 -20.28 14.61
CA PRO A 549 7.11 -20.13 16.06
C PRO A 549 6.27 -18.93 16.44
N GLN A 550 6.46 -17.81 15.73
CA GLN A 550 5.65 -16.60 15.87
C GLN A 550 4.15 -16.81 15.64
N TRP A 551 3.71 -17.87 14.95
CA TRP A 551 2.28 -18.17 14.73
C TRP A 551 1.48 -18.27 16.03
N GLU A 552 2.08 -18.81 17.09
CA GLU A 552 1.43 -18.93 18.41
C GLU A 552 1.00 -17.57 18.98
N HIS A 553 1.67 -16.48 18.58
CA HIS A 553 1.42 -15.10 19.04
C HIS A 553 0.46 -14.32 18.13
N ILE A 554 0.32 -14.71 16.86
CA ILE A 554 -0.47 -14.00 15.84
C ILE A 554 -1.91 -13.67 16.24
N PRO A 555 -2.68 -14.50 16.97
CA PRO A 555 -4.08 -14.18 17.27
C PRO A 555 -4.28 -12.83 17.97
N GLY A 556 -3.32 -12.38 18.80
CA GLY A 556 -3.39 -11.05 19.43
C GLY A 556 -3.08 -9.90 18.47
N ILE A 557 -2.30 -10.16 17.42
CA ILE A 557 -2.00 -9.21 16.35
C ILE A 557 -3.17 -9.12 15.37
N ALA A 558 -3.77 -10.25 14.99
CA ALA A 558 -4.98 -10.28 14.17
C ALA A 558 -6.13 -9.50 14.83
N ASP A 559 -6.29 -9.64 16.16
CA ASP A 559 -7.20 -8.84 16.98
C ASP A 559 -6.91 -7.32 16.87
N TYR A 560 -5.64 -6.92 17.02
CA TYR A 560 -5.20 -5.53 16.86
C TYR A 560 -5.47 -4.96 15.45
N LEU A 561 -5.18 -5.75 14.42
CA LEU A 561 -5.45 -5.38 13.03
C LEU A 561 -6.95 -5.24 12.79
N ALA A 562 -7.76 -6.19 13.23
CA ALA A 562 -9.20 -6.19 13.02
C ALA A 562 -9.92 -5.03 13.72
N ARG A 563 -9.45 -4.62 14.91
CA ARG A 563 -9.93 -3.43 15.62
C ARG A 563 -9.48 -2.12 14.98
N THR A 564 -8.24 -2.06 14.50
CA THR A 564 -7.69 -0.87 13.82
C THR A 564 -8.39 -0.66 12.48
N GLN A 565 -8.60 -1.72 11.70
CA GLN A 565 -9.34 -1.69 10.45
C GLN A 565 -10.82 -1.32 10.66
N LEU A 566 -11.49 -1.83 11.70
CA LEU A 566 -12.85 -1.38 12.06
C LEU A 566 -12.93 0.13 12.24
N VAL A 567 -11.96 0.73 12.97
CA VAL A 567 -11.89 2.18 13.17
C VAL A 567 -11.63 2.91 11.85
N LEU A 568 -10.74 2.39 11.00
CA LEU A 568 -10.38 3.00 9.71
C LEU A 568 -11.40 2.76 8.58
N GLN A 569 -12.40 1.90 8.80
CA GLN A 569 -13.55 1.68 7.90
C GLN A 569 -14.82 2.40 8.39
N THR A 570 -14.91 2.75 9.68
CA THR A 570 -16.11 3.41 10.27
C THR A 570 -16.23 4.87 9.83
N GLY A 571 -17.43 5.29 9.43
CA GLY A 571 -17.72 6.67 9.04
C GLY A 571 -16.98 7.12 7.76
N ALA A 572 -16.98 8.43 7.50
CA ALA A 572 -16.25 9.02 6.37
C ALA A 572 -14.93 9.65 6.83
N ALA A 573 -13.85 9.47 6.07
CA ALA A 573 -12.60 10.21 6.26
C ALA A 573 -12.83 11.72 6.11
N LYS A 574 -12.03 12.55 6.80
CA LYS A 574 -12.07 14.01 6.69
C LYS A 574 -10.65 14.55 6.55
N TYR A 575 -10.46 15.52 5.65
CA TYR A 575 -9.16 16.08 5.29
C TYR A 575 -9.18 17.62 5.32
N ASP A 576 -8.05 18.23 5.71
CA ASP A 576 -7.91 19.68 5.69
C ASP A 576 -7.81 20.21 4.26
N VAL A 577 -6.94 19.61 3.44
CA VAL A 577 -6.52 20.15 2.13
C VAL A 577 -6.51 19.05 1.06
N ALA A 578 -7.03 19.37 -0.12
CA ALA A 578 -6.75 18.58 -1.33
C ALA A 578 -5.61 19.22 -2.13
N PHE A 579 -4.70 18.40 -2.64
CA PHE A 579 -3.69 18.82 -3.62
C PHE A 579 -4.12 18.42 -5.02
N TRP A 580 -4.04 19.35 -5.96
CA TRP A 580 -4.21 19.07 -7.38
C TRP A 580 -3.07 18.18 -7.86
N ARG A 581 -3.38 16.90 -8.06
CA ARG A 581 -2.63 16.05 -8.96
C ARG A 581 -3.25 16.32 -10.34
N HIS A 582 -2.51 17.03 -11.19
CA HIS A 582 -2.79 17.12 -12.63
C HIS A 582 -3.00 15.74 -13.26
N LYS A 583 -2.43 14.73 -12.61
CA LYS A 583 -2.13 13.44 -13.16
C LYS A 583 -2.17 12.36 -12.03
N GLY A 584 -2.86 11.24 -12.20
CA GLY A 584 -3.17 10.23 -11.18
C GLY A 584 -2.40 8.90 -11.10
N TRP A 585 -1.21 8.69 -11.72
CA TRP A 585 -0.44 7.45 -11.46
C TRP A 585 -0.07 7.35 -9.97
N ALA A 586 -0.10 6.14 -9.40
CA ALA A 586 0.50 5.80 -8.10
C ALA A 586 1.89 5.16 -8.27
N SER A 587 2.48 4.61 -7.20
CA SER A 587 3.83 4.02 -7.15
C SER A 587 4.96 4.95 -7.69
N THR A 588 4.79 6.26 -7.51
CA THR A 588 5.61 7.30 -8.15
C THR A 588 6.77 7.82 -7.28
N GLY A 589 6.58 7.93 -5.97
CA GLY A 589 7.37 8.83 -5.09
C GLY A 589 6.92 10.31 -5.11
N ILE A 590 5.91 10.66 -5.91
CA ILE A 590 5.11 11.90 -6.01
C ILE A 590 4.42 12.40 -4.74
N GLY A 591 5.15 13.04 -3.82
CA GLY A 591 4.56 13.83 -2.73
C GLY A 591 4.54 15.35 -2.99
N PRO A 592 3.51 16.12 -2.55
CA PRO A 592 3.51 17.59 -2.65
C PRO A 592 4.47 18.20 -1.63
N GLN A 593 5.41 19.03 -2.09
CA GLN A 593 6.63 19.37 -1.35
C GLN A 593 6.36 19.99 0.04
N TRP A 594 5.46 20.97 0.16
CA TRP A 594 5.18 21.67 1.41
C TRP A 594 4.54 20.78 2.47
N ILE A 595 3.47 20.03 2.15
CA ILE A 595 2.75 19.25 3.17
C ILE A 595 3.55 18.03 3.61
N THR A 596 4.27 17.39 2.68
CA THR A 596 5.04 16.17 2.93
C THR A 596 6.36 16.42 3.66
N ASN A 597 6.91 17.64 3.62
CA ASN A 597 8.11 18.00 4.40
C ASN A 597 7.83 18.85 5.65
N ASN A 598 6.72 19.60 5.70
CA ASN A 598 6.41 20.57 6.75
C ASN A 598 4.99 20.42 7.34
N GLY A 599 3.95 20.36 6.49
CA GLY A 599 2.56 20.42 6.94
C GLY A 599 2.14 19.25 7.85
N THR A 600 2.39 18.02 7.42
CA THR A 600 2.00 16.79 8.13
C THR A 600 2.56 16.72 9.56
N LYS A 601 3.84 17.07 9.74
CA LYS A 601 4.52 17.15 11.06
C LYS A 601 3.85 18.06 12.07
N LEU A 602 3.04 19.01 11.59
CA LEU A 602 2.36 20.02 12.38
C LEU A 602 0.84 19.76 12.44
N GLY A 603 0.39 18.54 12.13
CA GLY A 603 -1.01 18.12 12.24
C GLY A 603 -1.91 18.42 11.05
N TRP A 604 -1.37 18.85 9.89
CA TRP A 604 -2.18 18.96 8.67
C TRP A 604 -2.44 17.59 8.03
N SER A 605 -3.66 17.36 7.57
CA SER A 605 -4.09 16.21 6.77
C SER A 605 -4.30 16.59 5.31
N HIS A 606 -3.97 15.69 4.38
CA HIS A 606 -4.18 15.89 2.94
C HIS A 606 -4.61 14.64 2.19
N SER A 607 -5.20 14.89 1.03
CA SER A 607 -5.47 13.92 -0.03
C SER A 607 -5.25 14.59 -1.39
N PHE A 608 -5.56 13.89 -2.48
CA PHE A 608 -5.41 14.39 -3.85
C PHE A 608 -6.77 14.67 -4.53
N LEU A 609 -6.74 15.49 -5.58
CA LEU A 609 -7.83 15.70 -6.53
C LEU A 609 -7.26 15.95 -7.93
N SER A 610 -8.08 15.68 -8.94
CA SER A 610 -7.87 15.95 -10.36
C SER A 610 -9.21 16.40 -10.97
N SER A 611 -9.24 16.71 -12.26
CA SER A 611 -10.49 16.82 -13.02
C SER A 611 -11.28 15.50 -12.96
N SER A 612 -10.58 14.35 -12.88
CA SER A 612 -11.23 13.04 -12.75
C SER A 612 -12.01 12.91 -11.45
N LEU A 613 -11.40 13.19 -10.31
CA LEU A 613 -12.10 13.14 -9.03
C LEU A 613 -13.18 14.22 -8.88
N LEU A 614 -13.03 15.38 -9.54
CA LEU A 614 -14.05 16.42 -9.61
C LEU A 614 -15.20 16.13 -10.62
N ALA A 615 -15.23 14.97 -11.27
CA ALA A 615 -16.36 14.49 -12.06
C ALA A 615 -17.39 13.66 -11.26
N PHE A 616 -17.03 13.20 -10.05
CA PHE A 616 -17.93 12.42 -9.20
C PHE A 616 -19.06 13.29 -8.62
N ASP A 617 -20.26 12.71 -8.52
CA ASP A 617 -21.46 13.41 -8.04
C ASP A 617 -21.34 13.97 -6.61
N ALA A 618 -20.42 13.42 -5.80
CA ALA A 618 -20.12 13.89 -4.45
C ALA A 618 -19.24 15.15 -4.43
N ALA A 619 -18.51 15.47 -5.51
CA ALA A 619 -17.50 16.54 -5.59
C ALA A 619 -18.10 17.96 -5.72
N LYS A 620 -19.06 18.28 -4.84
CA LYS A 620 -19.80 19.55 -4.81
C LYS A 620 -19.45 20.35 -3.57
N VAL A 621 -19.40 21.67 -3.69
CA VAL A 621 -19.11 22.58 -2.57
C VAL A 621 -20.40 22.98 -1.86
N LYS A 622 -20.45 22.79 -0.55
CA LYS A 622 -21.59 23.10 0.32
C LYS A 622 -21.06 23.45 1.72
N GLY A 623 -21.52 24.55 2.31
CA GLY A 623 -21.07 25.01 3.63
C GLY A 623 -19.58 25.35 3.72
N GLY A 624 -18.93 25.75 2.61
CA GLY A 624 -17.48 26.01 2.57
C GLY A 624 -16.62 24.74 2.65
N ARG A 625 -17.17 23.58 2.28
CA ARG A 625 -16.46 22.30 2.18
C ARG A 625 -16.77 21.66 0.82
N LEU A 626 -15.77 21.04 0.21
CA LEU A 626 -15.92 20.22 -0.99
C LEU A 626 -16.16 18.76 -0.58
N ALA A 627 -17.20 18.13 -1.14
CA ALA A 627 -17.63 16.77 -0.77
C ALA A 627 -17.86 16.58 0.74
N PRO A 628 -18.74 17.38 1.38
CA PRO A 628 -18.88 17.46 2.84
C PRO A 628 -19.27 16.14 3.52
N GLU A 629 -20.08 15.32 2.85
CA GLU A 629 -20.53 14.03 3.38
C GLU A 629 -19.36 13.03 3.40
N GLY A 630 -18.54 13.03 2.32
CA GLY A 630 -17.27 12.30 2.19
C GLY A 630 -16.06 13.09 2.72
N PRO A 631 -14.96 13.28 1.95
CA PRO A 631 -13.67 13.79 2.46
C PRO A 631 -13.68 15.23 3.01
N ALA A 632 -14.71 16.03 2.71
CA ALA A 632 -14.99 17.34 3.31
C ALA A 632 -13.84 18.37 3.24
N TYR A 633 -13.08 18.42 2.13
CA TYR A 633 -11.91 19.29 1.96
C TYR A 633 -12.23 20.76 2.25
N LYS A 634 -11.32 21.43 2.97
CA LYS A 634 -11.46 22.85 3.36
C LYS A 634 -10.81 23.81 2.37
N ALA A 635 -9.88 23.31 1.54
CA ALA A 635 -9.20 24.07 0.50
C ALA A 635 -8.67 23.16 -0.62
N LEU A 636 -8.40 23.74 -1.80
CA LEU A 636 -7.66 23.13 -2.89
C LEU A 636 -6.34 23.87 -3.13
N VAL A 637 -5.23 23.14 -3.23
CA VAL A 637 -3.90 23.69 -3.57
C VAL A 637 -3.49 23.18 -4.95
N VAL A 638 -3.09 24.09 -5.84
CA VAL A 638 -2.73 23.79 -7.23
C VAL A 638 -1.29 24.24 -7.50
N GLY A 639 -0.41 23.30 -7.85
CA GLY A 639 0.99 23.56 -8.21
C GLY A 639 1.29 23.22 -9.68
N PRO A 640 2.56 23.30 -10.12
CA PRO A 640 2.98 22.83 -11.44
C PRO A 640 2.84 21.29 -11.56
N ASP A 641 2.89 20.78 -12.80
CA ASP A 641 2.98 19.35 -13.08
C ASP A 641 4.37 18.80 -12.67
N ASN A 642 4.56 18.53 -11.39
CA ASN A 642 5.81 17.99 -10.86
C ASN A 642 6.05 16.51 -11.18
N LEU A 643 5.17 15.89 -11.98
CA LEU A 643 5.18 14.47 -12.28
C LEU A 643 5.97 14.19 -13.56
N ARG A 644 5.73 14.96 -14.65
CA ARG A 644 6.49 14.83 -15.91
C ARG A 644 7.36 16.03 -16.28
N SER A 645 6.93 17.27 -16.02
CA SER A 645 7.52 18.47 -16.67
C SER A 645 8.05 19.56 -15.74
N ASN A 646 7.53 19.65 -14.51
CA ASN A 646 7.52 20.84 -13.64
C ASN A 646 6.99 22.12 -14.32
N ALA A 647 6.23 21.99 -15.42
CA ALA A 647 5.62 23.11 -16.11
C ALA A 647 4.29 23.52 -15.45
N VAL A 648 3.85 24.74 -15.73
CA VAL A 648 2.53 25.22 -15.32
C VAL A 648 1.55 24.94 -16.46
N THR A 649 1.06 23.71 -16.51
CA THR A 649 0.01 23.21 -17.40
C THR A 649 -1.33 23.14 -16.66
N MET A 650 -2.44 22.97 -17.39
CA MET A 650 -3.74 22.62 -16.85
C MET A 650 -4.62 22.04 -17.96
N ASP A 651 -5.37 20.97 -17.70
CA ASP A 651 -6.38 20.46 -18.63
C ASP A 651 -7.63 21.36 -18.65
N LEU A 652 -8.31 21.44 -19.80
CA LEU A 652 -9.41 22.39 -19.98
C LEU A 652 -10.59 22.12 -19.02
N ASP A 653 -10.90 20.86 -18.75
CA ASP A 653 -11.95 20.48 -17.80
C ASP A 653 -11.52 20.80 -16.35
N GLY A 654 -10.27 20.54 -15.98
CA GLY A 654 -9.67 20.94 -14.70
C GLY A 654 -9.74 22.44 -14.45
N ALA A 655 -9.33 23.26 -15.41
CA ALA A 655 -9.45 24.72 -15.33
C ALA A 655 -10.90 25.18 -15.09
N ARG A 656 -11.87 24.55 -15.78
CA ARG A 656 -13.31 24.81 -15.60
C ARG A 656 -13.81 24.38 -14.22
N ARG A 657 -13.40 23.19 -13.71
CA ARG A 657 -13.80 22.66 -12.40
C ARG A 657 -13.19 23.41 -11.22
N ILE A 658 -11.91 23.78 -11.30
CA ILE A 658 -11.23 24.61 -10.29
C ILE A 658 -11.95 25.97 -10.17
N LEU A 659 -12.30 26.59 -11.30
CA LEU A 659 -13.09 27.82 -11.30
C LEU A 659 -14.51 27.63 -10.74
N ALA A 660 -15.15 26.48 -10.98
CA ALA A 660 -16.46 26.17 -10.43
C ALA A 660 -16.43 26.03 -8.89
N VAL A 661 -15.50 25.24 -8.33
CA VAL A 661 -15.39 25.08 -6.86
C VAL A 661 -14.96 26.37 -6.16
N GLY A 662 -14.06 27.14 -6.77
CA GLY A 662 -13.65 28.46 -6.28
C GLY A 662 -14.81 29.46 -6.26
N ARG A 663 -15.62 29.53 -7.35
CA ARG A 663 -16.84 30.35 -7.41
C ARG A 663 -17.91 29.93 -6.41
N ALA A 664 -17.97 28.65 -6.05
CA ALA A 664 -18.84 28.13 -4.99
C ALA A 664 -18.30 28.42 -3.57
N GLY A 665 -17.18 29.14 -3.45
CA GLY A 665 -16.65 29.63 -2.18
C GLY A 665 -15.59 28.74 -1.53
N LEU A 666 -15.04 27.75 -2.24
CA LEU A 666 -13.89 26.99 -1.75
C LEU A 666 -12.62 27.87 -1.77
N PRO A 667 -11.82 27.91 -0.70
CA PRO A 667 -10.47 28.46 -0.72
C PRO A 667 -9.56 27.75 -1.73
N VAL A 668 -8.81 28.54 -2.52
CA VAL A 668 -7.83 28.02 -3.49
C VAL A 668 -6.47 28.64 -3.24
N VAL A 669 -5.41 27.84 -3.31
CA VAL A 669 -4.02 28.33 -3.29
C VAL A 669 -3.33 27.91 -4.58
N LEU A 670 -2.88 28.88 -5.38
CA LEU A 670 -2.07 28.65 -6.57
C LEU A 670 -0.58 28.80 -6.20
N ILE A 671 0.24 27.82 -6.57
CA ILE A 671 1.68 27.85 -6.33
C ILE A 671 2.39 28.28 -7.61
N GLY A 672 3.27 29.28 -7.51
CA GLY A 672 4.03 29.81 -8.65
C GLY A 672 3.24 30.81 -9.51
N ASP A 673 3.76 31.14 -10.70
CA ASP A 673 3.10 32.05 -11.65
C ASP A 673 2.25 31.28 -12.67
N TRP A 674 0.96 31.62 -12.74
CA TRP A 674 -0.03 31.03 -13.63
C TRP A 674 -0.36 31.92 -14.84
N SER A 675 0.27 33.08 -14.98
CA SER A 675 0.05 34.01 -16.10
C SER A 675 0.38 33.41 -17.47
N ALA A 676 1.36 32.49 -17.51
CA ALA A 676 1.87 31.85 -18.71
C ALA A 676 1.30 30.43 -18.96
N VAL A 677 0.32 29.97 -18.17
CA VAL A 677 -0.23 28.61 -18.23
C VAL A 677 -0.57 28.15 -19.66
N THR A 678 -0.31 26.88 -19.95
CA THR A 678 -0.68 26.20 -21.21
C THR A 678 -1.71 25.11 -20.95
N ALA A 679 -2.34 24.60 -22.02
CA ALA A 679 -3.09 23.35 -21.96
C ALA A 679 -2.20 22.18 -21.48
N ALA A 680 -2.83 21.10 -21.02
CA ALA A 680 -2.20 19.80 -20.82
C ALA A 680 -2.64 18.85 -21.95
N GLY A 681 -1.72 18.03 -22.47
CA GLY A 681 -1.92 17.38 -23.76
C GLY A 681 -1.78 18.38 -24.91
N ARG A 682 -2.04 17.94 -26.15
CA ARG A 682 -1.78 18.69 -27.38
C ARG A 682 -2.88 19.71 -27.72
N GLY A 683 -3.30 20.51 -26.75
CA GLY A 683 -4.34 21.53 -26.90
C GLY A 683 -3.97 22.62 -27.92
N ASP A 684 -4.97 23.17 -28.60
CA ASP A 684 -4.76 24.20 -29.63
C ASP A 684 -4.56 25.62 -29.05
N ALA A 685 -4.42 26.61 -29.94
CA ALA A 685 -4.22 28.00 -29.54
C ALA A 685 -5.47 28.65 -28.90
N ALA A 686 -6.68 28.15 -29.20
CA ALA A 686 -7.92 28.61 -28.59
C ALA A 686 -8.14 27.96 -27.22
N GLU A 687 -7.86 26.66 -27.08
CA GLU A 687 -7.88 25.95 -25.80
C GLU A 687 -6.84 26.53 -24.83
N THR A 688 -5.61 26.73 -25.27
CA THR A 688 -4.56 27.40 -24.47
C THR A 688 -5.00 28.80 -24.00
N ALA A 689 -5.74 29.54 -24.84
CA ALA A 689 -6.31 30.82 -24.47
C ALA A 689 -7.49 30.70 -23.48
N GLU A 690 -8.34 29.67 -23.60
CA GLU A 690 -9.42 29.41 -22.64
C GLU A 690 -8.86 28.98 -21.29
N VAL A 691 -7.93 28.02 -21.23
CA VAL A 691 -7.23 27.59 -20.00
C VAL A 691 -6.61 28.79 -19.28
N ARG A 692 -5.91 29.66 -20.00
CA ARG A 692 -5.32 30.88 -19.43
C ARG A 692 -6.37 31.88 -18.94
N SER A 693 -7.48 32.04 -19.67
CA SER A 693 -8.61 32.87 -19.26
C SER A 693 -9.31 32.34 -18.00
N LEU A 694 -9.45 31.01 -17.88
CA LEU A 694 -10.04 30.33 -16.74
C LEU A 694 -9.15 30.45 -15.50
N MET A 695 -7.85 30.15 -15.61
CA MET A 695 -6.92 30.26 -14.48
C MET A 695 -6.67 31.71 -14.05
N ALA A 696 -6.73 32.69 -14.97
CA ALA A 696 -6.77 34.10 -14.62
C ALA A 696 -8.03 34.47 -13.82
N GLN A 697 -9.20 33.89 -14.17
CA GLN A 697 -10.42 34.05 -13.38
C GLN A 697 -10.32 33.37 -12.00
N VAL A 698 -9.65 32.21 -11.89
CA VAL A 698 -9.36 31.56 -10.59
C VAL A 698 -8.50 32.46 -9.72
N GLY A 699 -7.39 32.99 -10.26
CA GLY A 699 -6.49 33.90 -9.55
C GLY A 699 -7.15 35.21 -9.08
N ALA A 700 -8.22 35.65 -9.74
CA ALA A 700 -8.98 36.86 -9.41
C ALA A 700 -10.07 36.66 -8.34
N LEU A 701 -10.34 35.44 -7.87
CA LEU A 701 -11.33 35.20 -6.82
C LEU A 701 -10.83 35.70 -5.45
N SER A 702 -11.73 36.27 -4.65
CA SER A 702 -11.41 36.70 -3.27
C SER A 702 -11.01 35.53 -2.34
N THR A 703 -11.41 34.31 -2.68
CA THR A 703 -11.05 33.04 -2.05
C THR A 703 -9.72 32.44 -2.54
N THR A 704 -9.05 33.04 -3.53
CA THR A 704 -7.77 32.56 -4.06
C THR A 704 -6.58 33.32 -3.48
N ARG A 705 -5.43 32.65 -3.31
CA ARG A 705 -4.11 33.28 -3.11
C ARG A 705 -3.09 32.65 -4.06
N THR A 706 -2.23 33.46 -4.67
CA THR A 706 -1.10 32.99 -5.47
C THR A 706 0.19 33.25 -4.71
N VAL A 707 1.01 32.22 -4.46
CA VAL A 707 2.16 32.26 -3.53
C VAL A 707 3.30 31.34 -3.98
N PRO A 708 4.54 31.52 -3.47
CA PRO A 708 5.58 30.48 -3.56
C PRO A 708 5.29 29.29 -2.63
N GLU A 709 5.87 28.12 -2.93
CA GLU A 709 5.72 26.85 -2.17
C GLU A 709 5.91 27.01 -0.65
N ALA A 710 6.86 27.86 -0.23
CA ALA A 710 7.17 28.11 1.18
C ALA A 710 6.04 28.82 1.94
N GLU A 711 5.14 29.52 1.26
CA GLU A 711 4.09 30.37 1.84
C GLU A 711 2.70 29.71 1.87
N VAL A 712 2.54 28.49 1.34
CA VAL A 712 1.25 27.77 1.27
C VAL A 712 0.54 27.71 2.64
N GLY A 713 1.27 27.42 3.72
CA GLY A 713 0.71 27.42 5.07
C GLY A 713 0.20 28.79 5.54
N SER A 714 0.88 29.86 5.17
CA SER A 714 0.47 31.25 5.45
C SER A 714 -0.75 31.65 4.60
N ALA A 715 -0.80 31.20 3.35
CA ALA A 715 -1.94 31.42 2.45
C ALA A 715 -3.22 30.73 2.97
N LEU A 716 -3.10 29.47 3.41
CA LEU A 716 -4.20 28.72 4.02
C LEU A 716 -4.73 29.43 5.29
N ALA A 717 -3.83 29.88 6.18
CA ALA A 717 -4.21 30.65 7.36
C ALA A 717 -4.89 32.00 7.00
N ALA A 718 -4.38 32.72 5.99
CA ALA A 718 -4.96 33.97 5.47
C ALA A 718 -6.28 33.78 4.69
N LEU A 719 -6.67 32.54 4.43
CA LEU A 719 -7.99 32.12 3.90
C LEU A 719 -8.91 31.57 4.99
N GLY A 720 -8.50 31.58 6.26
CA GLY A 720 -9.28 31.05 7.38
C GLY A 720 -9.31 29.52 7.47
N VAL A 721 -8.40 28.83 6.76
CA VAL A 721 -8.29 27.37 6.78
C VAL A 721 -7.45 26.94 7.97
N ALA A 722 -8.04 26.15 8.87
CA ALA A 722 -7.39 25.63 10.07
C ALA A 722 -7.38 24.08 10.07
N ARG A 723 -6.24 23.51 10.48
CA ARG A 723 -5.97 22.08 10.66
C ARG A 723 -6.86 21.42 11.73
N ASP A 724 -7.37 20.22 11.47
CA ASP A 724 -8.20 19.47 12.45
C ASP A 724 -7.42 18.87 13.62
N VAL A 725 -6.11 18.67 13.46
CA VAL A 725 -5.19 18.20 14.51
C VAL A 725 -4.04 19.20 14.64
N GLU A 726 -3.49 19.35 15.85
CA GLU A 726 -2.39 20.29 16.10
C GLU A 726 -1.48 19.83 17.24
N HIS A 727 -0.18 19.85 16.97
CA HIS A 727 0.89 19.47 17.90
C HIS A 727 2.21 20.14 17.48
N ALA A 728 3.29 19.89 18.22
CA ALA A 728 4.65 20.30 17.86
C ALA A 728 5.18 19.51 16.64
N ASP A 729 6.28 19.99 16.03
CA ASP A 729 6.98 19.27 14.95
C ASP A 729 7.40 17.88 15.44
N SER A 730 6.85 16.86 14.80
CA SER A 730 7.00 15.46 15.18
C SER A 730 6.67 14.53 14.01
N THR A 731 6.91 13.24 14.19
CA THR A 731 6.53 12.17 13.26
C THR A 731 5.11 11.62 13.51
N VAL A 732 4.31 12.28 14.34
CA VAL A 732 2.91 11.91 14.54
C VAL A 732 2.08 12.35 13.33
N MET A 733 1.33 11.42 12.77
CA MET A 733 0.36 11.62 11.70
C MET A 733 -0.98 11.06 12.13
N HIS A 734 -2.05 11.42 11.41
CA HIS A 734 -3.41 11.04 11.79
C HIS A 734 -4.31 10.72 10.60
N VAL A 735 -5.37 9.96 10.88
CA VAL A 735 -6.60 9.92 10.09
C VAL A 735 -7.75 10.32 11.01
N ARG A 736 -8.55 11.30 10.59
CA ARG A 736 -9.85 11.63 11.19
C ARG A 736 -10.93 10.94 10.36
N ARG A 737 -11.78 10.13 10.99
CA ARG A 737 -13.07 9.70 10.43
C ARG A 737 -14.21 10.23 11.29
N VAL A 738 -15.37 10.48 10.69
CA VAL A 738 -16.56 10.97 11.40
C VAL A 738 -17.77 10.09 11.06
N VAL A 739 -18.50 9.67 12.09
CA VAL A 739 -19.79 8.99 12.01
C VAL A 739 -20.75 9.68 12.98
N ASP A 740 -21.89 10.15 12.47
CA ASP A 740 -22.87 10.95 13.21
C ASP A 740 -22.23 12.14 13.99
N ASP A 741 -22.20 12.09 15.32
CA ASP A 741 -21.57 13.09 16.22
C ASP A 741 -20.24 12.63 16.83
N VAL A 742 -19.69 11.50 16.36
CA VAL A 742 -18.46 10.86 16.84
C VAL A 742 -17.30 11.08 15.87
N ASP A 743 -16.22 11.66 16.39
CA ASP A 743 -14.92 11.70 15.70
C ASP A 743 -14.06 10.52 16.12
N LEU A 744 -13.49 9.81 15.16
CA LEU A 744 -12.50 8.75 15.37
C LEU A 744 -11.14 9.23 14.86
N TYR A 745 -10.17 9.35 15.76
CA TYR A 745 -8.79 9.68 15.43
C TYR A 745 -7.89 8.46 15.60
N TYR A 746 -7.37 7.95 14.48
CA TYR A 746 -6.20 7.08 14.48
C TYR A 746 -4.96 7.97 14.45
N LEU A 747 -4.10 7.89 15.47
CA LEU A 747 -2.84 8.64 15.58
C LEU A 747 -1.68 7.65 15.55
N ALA A 748 -0.67 7.85 14.70
CA ALA A 748 0.51 6.98 14.66
C ALA A 748 1.82 7.74 14.50
N ASN A 749 2.87 7.22 15.11
CA ASN A 749 4.25 7.67 14.96
C ASN A 749 4.84 7.07 13.67
N ALA A 750 4.51 7.68 12.54
CA ALA A 750 4.53 7.05 11.22
C ALA A 750 5.70 7.47 10.32
N ARG A 751 6.19 6.54 9.50
CA ARG A 751 7.30 6.76 8.58
C ARG A 751 6.78 7.16 7.20
N HIS A 752 6.91 8.44 6.81
CA HIS A 752 6.44 8.91 5.50
C HIS A 752 7.12 8.18 4.31
N ALA A 753 8.42 7.93 4.41
CA ALA A 753 9.23 7.23 3.43
C ALA A 753 10.43 6.60 4.15
N GLU A 754 11.05 5.56 3.60
CA GLU A 754 12.07 4.75 4.27
C GLU A 754 13.24 5.57 4.88
N ASN A 755 13.60 6.68 4.24
CA ASN A 755 14.68 7.58 4.66
C ASN A 755 14.37 8.41 5.93
N ARG A 756 13.15 8.36 6.48
CA ARG A 756 12.75 9.09 7.69
C ARG A 756 12.98 8.22 8.94
N ARG A 757 13.74 8.74 9.90
CA ARG A 757 13.90 8.14 11.23
C ARG A 757 12.71 8.49 12.13
N LEU A 758 12.39 7.58 13.05
CA LEU A 758 11.37 7.75 14.09
C LEU A 758 12.06 7.74 15.47
N ASN A 759 11.53 8.51 16.42
CA ASN A 759 11.92 8.54 17.83
C ASN A 759 10.66 8.37 18.70
N ARG A 760 10.75 8.06 20.00
CA ARG A 760 9.57 8.15 20.89
C ARG A 760 9.07 9.60 20.92
N VAL A 761 7.77 9.81 20.74
CA VAL A 761 7.13 11.14 20.75
C VAL A 761 6.17 11.23 21.92
N THR A 762 6.54 12.02 22.94
CA THR A 762 5.72 12.29 24.13
C THR A 762 5.25 13.74 24.10
N GLN A 763 4.05 14.02 23.59
CA GLN A 763 3.59 15.39 23.31
C GLN A 763 2.10 15.62 23.58
N ASP A 764 1.70 16.89 23.56
CA ASP A 764 0.29 17.28 23.60
C ASP A 764 -0.26 17.36 22.17
N VAL A 765 -1.49 16.88 21.99
CA VAL A 765 -2.21 16.91 20.72
C VAL A 765 -3.58 17.55 20.93
N TRP A 766 -3.89 18.58 20.16
CA TRP A 766 -5.25 19.13 20.06
C TRP A 766 -5.99 18.44 18.92
N LEU A 767 -7.20 17.95 19.23
CA LEU A 767 -8.15 17.32 18.31
C LEU A 767 -9.38 18.21 18.16
N THR A 768 -10.15 18.03 17.08
CA THR A 768 -11.37 18.82 16.79
C THR A 768 -12.60 17.95 16.93
N ALA A 769 -13.50 18.34 17.84
CA ALA A 769 -14.77 17.65 18.01
C ALA A 769 -15.85 18.21 17.07
N SER A 770 -16.58 17.32 16.39
CA SER A 770 -17.75 17.65 15.59
C SER A 770 -18.92 18.12 16.47
N ASP A 771 -19.08 17.53 17.67
CA ASP A 771 -19.93 18.07 18.73
C ASP A 771 -19.13 18.82 19.82
N ARG A 772 -19.71 19.91 20.32
CA ARG A 772 -19.14 20.74 21.38
C ARG A 772 -19.31 20.16 22.78
N SER A 773 -20.12 19.11 22.99
CA SER A 773 -20.19 18.41 24.28
C SER A 773 -19.19 17.25 24.42
N SER A 774 -18.72 16.69 23.30
CA SER A 774 -17.91 15.47 23.26
C SER A 774 -16.69 15.44 24.20
N VAL A 775 -16.39 14.26 24.72
CA VAL A 775 -15.24 14.00 25.60
C VAL A 775 -14.35 12.91 24.99
N PRO A 776 -13.03 12.91 25.26
CA PRO A 776 -12.13 11.91 24.72
C PRO A 776 -12.29 10.53 25.38
N TRP A 777 -12.22 9.50 24.55
CA TRP A 777 -12.20 8.08 24.92
C TRP A 777 -10.99 7.42 24.26
N LEU A 778 -10.29 6.56 25.00
CA LEU A 778 -9.22 5.70 24.49
C LEU A 778 -9.86 4.39 24.03
N LEU A 779 -9.54 4.00 22.79
CA LEU A 779 -9.90 2.73 22.19
C LEU A 779 -8.61 1.93 22.02
N ASP A 780 -8.35 0.99 22.93
CA ASP A 780 -7.15 0.16 22.90
C ASP A 780 -7.32 -1.00 21.91
N ALA A 781 -6.60 -0.94 20.79
CA ALA A 781 -6.68 -1.96 19.75
C ALA A 781 -6.06 -3.31 20.17
N TRP A 782 -5.12 -3.35 21.11
CA TRP A 782 -4.51 -4.61 21.56
C TRP A 782 -5.45 -5.39 22.48
N THR A 783 -6.12 -4.70 23.42
CA THR A 783 -6.99 -5.35 24.42
C THR A 783 -8.48 -5.32 24.07
N GLY A 784 -8.91 -4.41 23.19
CA GLY A 784 -10.31 -4.12 22.94
C GLY A 784 -10.97 -3.28 24.04
N GLU A 785 -10.23 -2.81 25.05
CA GLU A 785 -10.79 -1.93 26.07
C GLU A 785 -11.18 -0.56 25.50
N VAL A 786 -12.26 -0.02 26.07
CA VAL A 786 -12.81 1.29 25.70
C VAL A 786 -13.01 2.06 27.00
N THR A 787 -12.18 3.06 27.23
CA THR A 787 -12.11 3.82 28.49
C THR A 787 -12.25 5.32 28.23
N ARG A 788 -12.79 6.08 29.19
CA ARG A 788 -12.85 7.55 29.07
C ARG A 788 -11.47 8.12 29.44
N VAL A 789 -10.92 9.01 28.62
CA VAL A 789 -9.71 9.76 28.97
C VAL A 789 -10.10 10.83 30.01
N PRO A 790 -9.56 10.79 31.24
CA PRO A 790 -9.96 11.70 32.32
C PRO A 790 -9.17 13.01 32.30
N ALA A 791 -7.95 12.98 31.75
CA ALA A 791 -7.04 14.11 31.65
C ALA A 791 -7.08 14.72 30.24
N TYR A 792 -7.78 15.84 30.12
CA TYR A 792 -7.85 16.61 28.88
C TYR A 792 -8.11 18.09 29.19
N GLU A 793 -7.82 18.96 28.24
CA GLU A 793 -8.31 20.34 28.24
C GLU A 793 -9.34 20.51 27.13
N ARG A 794 -10.28 21.45 27.28
CA ARG A 794 -11.22 21.80 26.22
C ARG A 794 -11.26 23.30 25.98
N SER A 795 -11.17 23.71 24.72
CA SER A 795 -11.28 25.10 24.28
C SER A 795 -12.20 25.17 23.06
N GLY A 796 -13.47 25.56 23.28
CA GLY A 796 -14.49 25.57 22.23
C GLY A 796 -14.81 24.17 21.68
N ASP A 797 -14.52 23.94 20.40
CA ASP A 797 -14.59 22.64 19.71
C ASP A 797 -13.31 21.79 19.90
N ARG A 798 -12.20 22.39 20.36
CA ARG A 798 -10.88 21.72 20.47
C ARG A 798 -10.72 20.98 21.81
N VAL A 799 -10.11 19.80 21.77
CA VAL A 799 -9.80 18.94 22.93
C VAL A 799 -8.30 18.62 22.95
N ARG A 800 -7.58 19.00 24.03
CA ARG A 800 -6.16 18.65 24.23
C ARG A 800 -6.05 17.32 24.97
N VAL A 801 -5.32 16.38 24.40
CA VAL A 801 -4.91 15.12 25.02
C VAL A 801 -3.38 15.01 25.05
N ARG A 802 -2.84 14.14 25.92
CA ARG A 802 -1.42 13.76 25.92
C ARG A 802 -1.27 12.45 25.16
N VAL A 803 -0.26 12.34 24.32
CA VAL A 803 0.15 11.07 23.68
C VAL A 803 1.60 10.76 24.03
N ASP A 804 1.91 9.48 24.12
CA ASP A 804 3.27 8.96 24.21
C ASP A 804 3.38 7.73 23.30
N LEU A 805 4.17 7.81 22.24
CA LEU A 805 4.23 6.80 21.18
C LEU A 805 5.67 6.43 20.86
N VAL A 806 6.03 5.15 21.00
CA VAL A 806 7.33 4.63 20.50
C VAL A 806 7.37 4.66 18.95
N PRO A 807 8.55 4.53 18.32
CA PRO A 807 8.66 4.38 16.87
C PRO A 807 7.67 3.34 16.30
N GLY A 808 6.87 3.74 15.32
CA GLY A 808 5.88 2.87 14.66
C GLY A 808 4.56 2.65 15.41
N GLN A 809 4.45 3.05 16.69
CA GLN A 809 3.26 2.81 17.50
C GLN A 809 2.08 3.71 17.10
N SER A 810 0.86 3.22 17.37
CA SER A 810 -0.37 3.94 17.14
C SER A 810 -1.34 3.88 18.33
N VAL A 811 -2.29 4.82 18.37
CA VAL A 811 -3.37 4.88 19.36
C VAL A 811 -4.67 5.38 18.70
N VAL A 812 -5.81 4.85 19.13
CA VAL A 812 -7.13 5.36 18.71
C VAL A 812 -7.75 6.20 19.83
N ILE A 813 -8.14 7.42 19.50
CA ILE A 813 -8.85 8.34 20.38
C ILE A 813 -10.18 8.71 19.73
N ALA A 814 -11.29 8.44 20.40
CA ALA A 814 -12.61 8.85 19.93
C ALA A 814 -13.11 10.08 20.72
N LEU A 815 -13.72 11.05 20.04
CA LEU A 815 -14.45 12.15 20.67
C LEU A 815 -15.95 11.87 20.51
N ALA A 816 -16.65 11.63 21.62
CA ALA A 816 -18.07 11.29 21.61
C ALA A 816 -18.80 11.92 22.82
N PRO A 817 -20.13 12.12 22.75
CA PRO A 817 -20.90 12.74 23.82
C PRO A 817 -20.65 12.10 25.20
N PRO A 818 -20.69 12.89 26.29
CA PRO A 818 -20.40 12.38 27.63
C PRO A 818 -21.47 11.39 28.10
N ALA A 819 -21.03 10.24 28.61
CA ALA A 819 -21.92 9.26 29.23
C ALA A 819 -22.63 9.84 30.47
N LYS A 820 -23.81 9.31 30.82
CA LYS A 820 -24.66 9.82 31.91
C LYS A 820 -23.97 9.75 33.29
N GLY A 821 -23.33 10.84 33.70
CA GLY A 821 -22.78 11.03 35.04
C GLY A 821 -21.90 12.29 35.14
N LYS A 822 -21.64 12.77 36.36
CA LYS A 822 -20.63 13.83 36.60
C LYS A 822 -19.22 13.22 36.53
N ALA A 823 -18.73 13.01 35.31
CA ALA A 823 -17.41 12.45 35.07
C ALA A 823 -16.32 13.47 35.40
N ARG A 824 -15.63 13.29 36.54
CA ARG A 824 -14.54 14.18 36.99
C ARG A 824 -13.40 14.19 35.97
N SER A 825 -12.83 15.37 35.75
CA SER A 825 -11.69 15.55 34.83
C SER A 825 -10.70 16.59 35.33
N VAL A 826 -9.45 16.41 34.91
CA VAL A 826 -8.29 17.24 35.23
C VAL A 826 -7.56 17.62 33.95
N LEU A 827 -6.67 18.60 34.02
CA LEU A 827 -5.79 18.92 32.89
C LEU A 827 -4.73 17.82 32.68
N PRO A 828 -4.17 17.67 31.46
CA PRO A 828 -3.05 16.78 31.19
C PRO A 828 -1.85 17.05 32.11
N VAL A 829 -1.27 15.99 32.66
CA VAL A 829 -0.07 16.04 33.49
C VAL A 829 1.16 15.82 32.60
N ALA A 830 2.15 16.72 32.68
CA ALA A 830 3.38 16.67 31.90
C ALA A 830 4.59 16.13 32.70
N THR A 831 4.41 15.79 33.97
CA THR A 831 5.46 15.26 34.84
C THR A 831 5.79 13.81 34.48
N ALA A 832 7.06 13.51 34.19
CA ALA A 832 7.50 12.13 33.94
C ALA A 832 7.20 11.23 35.16
N GLY A 833 6.71 10.01 34.91
CA GLY A 833 6.29 9.10 35.99
C GLY A 833 4.99 9.50 36.69
N GLN A 834 4.14 10.29 36.04
CA GLN A 834 2.77 10.58 36.47
C GLN A 834 1.79 10.39 35.30
N GLU A 835 0.69 9.71 35.56
CA GLU A 835 -0.37 9.40 34.59
C GLU A 835 -1.73 9.57 35.28
N VAL A 836 -2.77 9.95 34.53
CA VAL A 836 -4.14 10.05 35.05
C VAL A 836 -5.02 8.99 34.40
N GLY A 837 -5.26 7.90 35.15
CA GLY A 837 -6.08 6.77 34.72
C GLY A 837 -7.53 6.86 35.20
N VAL A 838 -8.29 5.78 34.99
CA VAL A 838 -9.67 5.64 35.48
C VAL A 838 -9.85 4.32 36.20
N ARG A 839 -10.35 4.37 37.44
CA ARG A 839 -10.75 3.20 38.23
C ARG A 839 -12.27 3.22 38.40
N GLY A 840 -12.96 2.47 37.53
CA GLY A 840 -14.42 2.44 37.45
C GLY A 840 -14.99 3.77 36.94
N ALA A 841 -15.66 4.54 37.82
CA ALA A 841 -16.19 5.87 37.50
C ALA A 841 -15.31 7.04 38.02
N ASN A 842 -14.19 6.74 38.70
CA ASN A 842 -13.32 7.76 39.29
C ASN A 842 -12.02 7.92 38.48
N ALA A 843 -11.59 9.15 38.26
CA ALA A 843 -10.23 9.43 37.82
C ALA A 843 -9.22 9.07 38.92
N THR A 844 -8.07 8.53 38.54
CA THR A 844 -6.95 8.19 39.42
C THR A 844 -5.71 8.98 39.04
N LEU A 845 -4.83 9.26 40.00
CA LEU A 845 -3.44 9.62 39.75
C LEU A 845 -2.58 8.38 39.99
N ARG A 846 -1.91 7.94 38.94
CA ARG A 846 -0.83 6.95 38.98
C ARG A 846 0.50 7.67 39.05
N THR A 847 1.41 7.25 39.93
CA THR A 847 2.78 7.81 39.94
C THR A 847 3.84 6.86 40.48
N THR A 848 5.04 6.96 39.90
CA THR A 848 6.27 6.30 40.36
C THR A 848 6.98 7.05 41.50
N THR A 849 6.41 8.14 42.02
CA THR A 849 7.03 9.01 43.04
C THR A 849 6.13 9.23 44.26
N ALA A 850 6.72 9.26 45.46
CA ALA A 850 6.00 9.65 46.68
C ALA A 850 5.93 11.19 46.80
N GLY A 851 4.84 11.72 47.36
CA GLY A 851 4.66 13.16 47.51
C GLY A 851 3.22 13.62 47.74
N THR A 852 3.00 14.91 47.52
CA THR A 852 1.66 15.50 47.41
C THR A 852 1.61 16.27 46.10
N PHE A 853 0.65 15.93 45.25
CA PHE A 853 0.55 16.40 43.87
C PHE A 853 -0.70 17.27 43.72
N ASP A 854 -0.52 18.48 43.21
CA ASP A 854 -1.60 19.40 42.86
C ASP A 854 -2.06 19.14 41.42
N LEU A 855 -3.30 18.69 41.27
CA LEU A 855 -3.94 18.48 39.96
C LEU A 855 -4.98 19.56 39.71
N THR A 856 -4.91 20.24 38.58
CA THR A 856 -5.90 21.25 38.17
C THR A 856 -7.13 20.58 37.55
N ARG A 857 -8.32 20.91 38.03
CA ARG A 857 -9.60 20.40 37.47
C ARG A 857 -9.95 21.12 36.18
N THR A 858 -10.64 20.45 35.26
CA THR A 858 -11.14 21.09 34.02
C THR A 858 -12.18 22.19 34.28
N GLU A 859 -12.91 22.10 35.40
CA GLU A 859 -13.86 23.13 35.86
C GLU A 859 -13.17 24.28 36.64
N GLY A 860 -11.83 24.22 36.81
CA GLY A 860 -11.04 25.15 37.60
C GLY A 860 -10.81 24.72 39.06
N GLY A 861 -9.81 25.32 39.69
CA GLY A 861 -9.34 24.96 41.03
C GLY A 861 -8.40 23.74 41.04
N THR A 862 -7.71 23.53 42.16
CA THR A 862 -6.75 22.43 42.35
C THR A 862 -7.25 21.42 43.37
N VAL A 863 -6.88 20.15 43.17
CA VAL A 863 -7.10 19.05 44.13
C VAL A 863 -5.76 18.41 44.47
N LYS A 864 -5.52 18.18 45.76
CA LYS A 864 -4.30 17.53 46.26
C LYS A 864 -4.51 16.02 46.36
N VAL A 865 -3.64 15.26 45.70
CA VAL A 865 -3.51 13.80 45.90
C VAL A 865 -2.23 13.54 46.68
N ARG A 866 -2.31 12.74 47.74
CA ARG A 866 -1.16 12.37 48.58
C ARG A 866 -0.81 10.90 48.39
N VAL A 867 0.49 10.64 48.20
CA VAL A 867 1.08 9.29 48.04
C VAL A 867 2.24 9.18 49.03
N ASP A 868 2.01 8.49 50.15
CA ASP A 868 2.96 8.45 51.27
C ASP A 868 4.25 7.68 50.98
N ARG A 869 4.20 6.66 50.11
CA ARG A 869 5.37 5.92 49.62
C ARG A 869 5.14 5.37 48.22
N VAL A 870 6.21 5.23 47.45
CA VAL A 870 6.31 4.36 46.27
C VAL A 870 7.60 3.55 46.40
N ARG A 871 7.62 2.29 45.93
CA ARG A 871 8.82 1.45 45.98
C ARG A 871 9.83 1.88 44.91
N GLN A 872 11.11 1.61 45.18
CA GLN A 872 12.15 1.75 44.17
C GLN A 872 12.01 0.65 43.09
N PRO A 873 12.45 0.91 41.85
CA PRO A 873 12.54 -0.11 40.81
C PRO A 873 13.36 -1.32 41.23
N VAL A 874 12.98 -2.49 40.73
CA VAL A 874 13.67 -3.77 40.95
C VAL A 874 14.11 -4.32 39.60
N SER A 875 15.41 -4.54 39.41
CA SER A 875 15.96 -5.25 38.24
C SER A 875 16.19 -6.72 38.59
N PRO A 876 15.45 -7.69 38.03
CA PRO A 876 15.63 -9.10 38.34
C PRO A 876 16.95 -9.62 37.76
N THR A 877 17.85 -10.08 38.64
CA THR A 877 19.21 -10.52 38.29
C THR A 877 19.33 -12.02 37.98
N THR A 878 18.27 -12.79 38.16
CA THR A 878 18.21 -14.22 37.87
C THR A 878 17.00 -14.56 37.02
N TRP A 879 17.24 -15.28 35.94
CA TRP A 879 16.21 -15.77 35.02
C TRP A 879 16.51 -17.22 34.67
N SER A 880 15.52 -18.10 34.76
CA SER A 880 15.60 -19.41 34.09
C SER A 880 14.92 -19.32 32.74
N LEU A 881 15.58 -19.84 31.70
CA LEU A 881 15.07 -19.95 30.34
C LEU A 881 14.74 -21.40 30.03
N GLU A 882 13.53 -21.63 29.57
CA GLU A 882 13.07 -22.86 28.92
C GLU A 882 12.80 -22.55 27.45
N LEU A 883 13.66 -23.02 26.54
CA LEU A 883 13.64 -22.66 25.12
C LEU A 883 13.27 -23.87 24.26
N GLU A 884 12.11 -23.80 23.61
CA GLU A 884 11.79 -24.67 22.48
C GLU A 884 12.72 -24.36 21.30
N ASP A 885 13.29 -25.39 20.71
CA ASP A 885 14.08 -25.35 19.49
C ASP A 885 13.41 -26.21 18.43
N TRP A 886 12.79 -25.53 17.46
CA TRP A 886 12.00 -26.14 16.39
C TRP A 886 12.96 -26.65 15.32
N ARG A 887 12.80 -27.92 14.91
CA ARG A 887 13.69 -28.62 13.96
C ARG A 887 12.89 -29.53 13.03
N PRO A 888 13.43 -29.94 11.86
CA PRO A 888 12.88 -31.08 11.12
C PRO A 888 12.82 -32.33 12.02
N ALA A 889 11.82 -33.18 11.82
CA ALA A 889 11.62 -34.38 12.64
C ALA A 889 12.62 -35.50 12.32
N ASP A 890 13.07 -35.60 11.08
CA ASP A 890 14.28 -36.34 10.68
C ASP A 890 15.25 -35.37 9.99
N ALA A 891 16.51 -35.36 10.42
CA ALA A 891 17.56 -34.54 9.80
C ALA A 891 18.27 -35.27 8.63
N ALA A 892 18.02 -36.57 8.46
CA ALA A 892 18.52 -37.37 7.34
C ALA A 892 17.54 -37.43 6.16
N ASP A 893 16.23 -37.27 6.41
CA ASP A 893 15.22 -37.03 5.35
C ASP A 893 14.72 -35.58 5.40
N PRO A 894 15.31 -34.65 4.62
CA PRO A 894 14.89 -33.26 4.61
C PRO A 894 13.49 -33.04 4.03
N LYS A 895 12.84 -34.07 3.45
CA LYS A 895 11.44 -34.01 2.98
C LYS A 895 10.44 -34.36 4.07
N ASP A 896 10.88 -34.79 5.26
CA ASP A 896 10.00 -34.89 6.42
C ASP A 896 9.63 -33.50 6.95
N LEU A 897 8.48 -33.00 6.50
CA LEU A 897 7.99 -31.66 6.84
C LEU A 897 7.51 -31.53 8.30
N ARG A 898 7.47 -32.64 9.06
CA ARG A 898 7.08 -32.61 10.47
C ARG A 898 8.12 -31.85 11.28
N THR A 899 7.66 -31.13 12.30
CA THR A 899 8.53 -30.35 13.20
C THR A 899 8.64 -31.02 14.56
N THR A 900 9.87 -31.23 15.04
CA THR A 900 10.16 -31.56 16.44
C THR A 900 10.51 -30.30 17.22
N LYS A 901 10.30 -30.35 18.54
CA LYS A 901 10.57 -29.25 19.48
C LYS A 901 11.49 -29.76 20.59
N GLU A 902 12.80 -29.62 20.42
CA GLU A 902 13.74 -29.93 21.50
C GLU A 902 13.63 -28.84 22.59
N THR A 903 13.85 -29.18 23.87
CA THR A 903 13.71 -28.20 24.97
C THR A 903 15.04 -28.01 25.69
N HIS A 904 15.64 -26.85 25.48
CA HIS A 904 16.85 -26.42 26.20
C HIS A 904 16.46 -25.75 27.52
N ARG A 905 17.28 -25.92 28.55
CA ARG A 905 17.13 -25.25 29.85
C ARG A 905 18.43 -24.60 30.26
N ALA A 906 18.40 -23.32 30.60
CA ALA A 906 19.57 -22.57 31.03
C ALA A 906 19.20 -21.54 32.10
N ASP A 907 20.01 -21.44 33.16
CA ASP A 907 19.96 -20.31 34.07
C ASP A 907 20.83 -19.17 33.49
N LEU A 908 20.22 -18.00 33.32
CA LEU A 908 20.82 -16.82 32.71
C LEU A 908 21.20 -15.80 33.81
N PRO A 909 22.50 -15.64 34.15
CA PRO A 909 22.96 -14.59 35.06
C PRO A 909 22.95 -13.20 34.39
N THR A 910 22.89 -13.16 33.05
CA THR A 910 22.73 -11.97 32.24
C THR A 910 21.77 -12.29 31.10
N LEU A 911 20.76 -11.45 30.87
CA LEU A 911 19.90 -11.55 29.69
C LEU A 911 20.68 -11.16 28.44
N GLN A 912 20.48 -11.92 27.36
CA GLN A 912 21.09 -11.69 26.05
C GLN A 912 20.33 -12.46 24.98
N ALA A 913 20.53 -12.09 23.72
CA ALA A 913 19.96 -12.80 22.58
C ALA A 913 20.43 -14.26 22.52
N TRP A 914 19.56 -15.19 22.12
CA TRP A 914 19.87 -16.63 22.05
C TRP A 914 21.11 -16.92 21.21
N SER A 915 21.31 -16.17 20.12
CA SER A 915 22.47 -16.24 19.23
C SER A 915 23.82 -15.83 19.86
N LYS A 916 23.83 -15.43 21.14
CA LYS A 916 25.01 -15.14 21.98
C LYS A 916 25.17 -16.10 23.16
N VAL A 917 24.23 -17.04 23.36
CA VAL A 917 24.33 -18.10 24.36
C VAL A 917 24.97 -19.33 23.71
N ALA A 918 26.04 -19.85 24.31
CA ALA A 918 26.79 -20.99 23.76
C ALA A 918 25.90 -22.24 23.63
N GLY A 919 25.87 -22.83 22.44
CA GLY A 919 25.02 -23.98 22.10
C GLY A 919 23.60 -23.62 21.64
N LEU A 920 23.20 -22.35 21.68
CA LEU A 920 21.89 -21.87 21.22
C LEU A 920 21.99 -20.96 19.97
N GLU A 921 23.15 -20.93 19.30
CA GLU A 921 23.52 -19.94 18.28
C GLU A 921 22.53 -19.87 17.10
N ASP A 922 22.04 -21.03 16.66
CA ASP A 922 21.14 -21.21 15.52
C ASP A 922 19.74 -21.68 15.92
N VAL A 923 19.33 -21.48 17.18
CA VAL A 923 17.99 -21.86 17.67
C VAL A 923 16.91 -20.94 17.12
N SER A 924 15.73 -21.50 16.86
CA SER A 924 14.49 -20.78 16.52
C SER A 924 13.31 -21.51 17.15
N GLY A 925 12.36 -20.78 17.74
CA GLY A 925 11.31 -21.37 18.56
C GLY A 925 10.73 -20.41 19.58
N ILE A 926 10.48 -20.89 20.80
CA ILE A 926 9.76 -20.16 21.85
C ILE A 926 10.51 -20.26 23.18
N GLY A 927 11.00 -19.12 23.66
CA GLY A 927 11.73 -19.00 24.93
C GLY A 927 10.84 -18.49 26.06
N ARG A 928 10.64 -19.31 27.09
CA ARG A 928 9.92 -18.96 28.32
C ARG A 928 10.92 -18.60 29.41
N TYR A 929 11.06 -17.31 29.66
CA TYR A 929 11.90 -16.73 30.70
C TYR A 929 11.10 -16.59 31.99
N ARG A 930 11.62 -17.08 33.12
CA ARG A 930 10.96 -16.99 34.43
C ARG A 930 11.86 -16.32 35.47
N THR A 931 11.27 -15.44 36.27
CA THR A 931 11.91 -14.88 37.47
C THR A 931 10.91 -14.80 38.64
N THR A 932 11.40 -14.57 39.85
CA THR A 932 10.58 -14.39 41.05
C THR A 932 11.00 -13.11 41.77
N ILE A 933 10.02 -12.26 42.11
CA ILE A 933 10.24 -10.97 42.77
C ILE A 933 9.41 -10.95 44.06
N ASP A 934 10.05 -10.66 45.20
CA ASP A 934 9.34 -10.42 46.46
C ASP A 934 8.97 -8.93 46.58
N LEU A 935 7.68 -8.64 46.56
CA LEU A 935 7.12 -7.29 46.71
C LEU A 935 6.85 -6.91 48.17
N GLY A 936 7.26 -7.73 49.13
CA GLY A 936 7.25 -7.44 50.56
C GLY A 936 5.87 -7.50 51.21
N ALA A 937 5.86 -7.32 52.53
CA ALA A 937 4.66 -7.44 53.35
C ALA A 937 3.70 -6.24 53.27
N ASP A 938 4.18 -5.07 52.86
CA ASP A 938 3.43 -3.82 52.85
C ASP A 938 2.88 -3.42 51.47
N TRP A 939 2.95 -4.30 50.45
CA TRP A 939 2.24 -4.13 49.16
C TRP A 939 0.71 -4.14 49.36
N THR A 940 0.00 -3.27 48.65
CA THR A 940 -1.44 -2.97 48.82
C THR A 940 -2.19 -2.97 47.50
N GLU A 941 -3.53 -2.85 47.53
CA GLU A 941 -4.36 -2.75 46.32
C GLU A 941 -4.16 -1.45 45.51
N ASP A 942 -3.49 -0.44 46.09
CA ASP A 942 -3.14 0.80 45.38
C ASP A 942 -1.72 0.75 44.78
N ASP A 943 -0.93 -0.28 45.09
CA ASP A 943 0.36 -0.53 44.44
C ASP A 943 0.15 -1.25 43.10
N GLY A 944 0.97 -0.90 42.10
CA GLY A 944 1.07 -1.58 40.82
C GLY A 944 2.50 -1.44 40.27
N ALA A 945 2.79 -1.99 39.10
CA ALA A 945 4.10 -1.79 38.46
C ALA A 945 4.05 -1.95 36.95
N LEU A 946 4.88 -1.16 36.27
CA LEU A 946 5.25 -1.39 34.87
C LEU A 946 6.39 -2.41 34.83
N LEU A 947 6.31 -3.36 33.91
CA LEU A 947 7.40 -4.26 33.54
C LEU A 947 8.01 -3.74 32.24
N GLU A 948 9.12 -3.03 32.37
CA GLU A 948 9.97 -2.66 31.24
C GLU A 948 10.86 -3.85 30.89
N LEU A 949 10.72 -4.42 29.70
CA LEU A 949 11.48 -5.60 29.27
C LEU A 949 12.86 -5.24 28.69
N GLY A 950 13.12 -3.97 28.38
CA GLY A 950 14.30 -3.55 27.62
C GLY A 950 14.20 -3.97 26.15
N GLU A 951 15.30 -4.43 25.55
CA GLU A 951 15.27 -5.04 24.21
C GLU A 951 14.65 -6.45 24.27
N VAL A 952 13.69 -6.71 23.38
CA VAL A 952 13.09 -8.03 23.15
C VAL A 952 12.78 -8.18 21.66
N ASN A 953 13.09 -9.35 21.08
CA ASN A 953 12.76 -9.65 19.68
C ASN A 953 12.31 -11.12 19.53
N ASP A 954 11.29 -11.48 18.77
CA ASP A 954 10.31 -10.60 18.11
C ASP A 954 9.11 -10.37 19.03
N THR A 955 8.04 -11.16 18.89
CA THR A 955 6.80 -11.02 19.67
C THR A 955 6.92 -11.65 21.05
N PHE A 956 6.23 -11.07 22.04
CA PHE A 956 6.24 -11.55 23.42
C PHE A 956 4.84 -11.59 24.06
N ARG A 957 4.72 -12.41 25.11
CA ARG A 957 3.58 -12.48 26.03
C ARG A 957 4.10 -12.47 27.48
N VAL A 958 3.29 -11.96 28.40
CA VAL A 958 3.62 -11.94 29.84
C VAL A 958 2.59 -12.75 30.62
N ARG A 959 3.05 -13.59 31.55
CA ARG A 959 2.21 -14.21 32.59
C ARG A 959 2.66 -13.76 33.98
N VAL A 960 1.72 -13.45 34.85
CA VAL A 960 1.96 -13.04 36.26
C VAL A 960 1.21 -13.99 37.17
N ASN A 961 1.94 -14.67 38.07
CA ASN A 961 1.39 -15.66 39.01
C ASN A 961 0.56 -16.78 38.34
N GLY A 962 0.79 -17.04 37.05
CA GLY A 962 0.06 -18.01 36.22
C GLY A 962 -1.06 -17.41 35.36
N GLU A 963 -1.50 -16.18 35.63
CA GLU A 963 -2.46 -15.45 34.77
C GLU A 963 -1.74 -14.91 33.53
N LEU A 964 -2.21 -15.27 32.33
CA LEU A 964 -1.77 -14.68 31.07
C LEU A 964 -2.40 -13.30 30.88
N LEU A 965 -1.58 -12.28 30.62
CA LEU A 965 -2.05 -10.93 30.32
C LEU A 965 -2.69 -10.88 28.92
N PRO A 966 -3.52 -9.85 28.63
CA PRO A 966 -3.98 -9.53 27.28
C PRO A 966 -2.82 -9.39 26.25
N PRO A 967 -3.12 -9.38 24.94
CA PRO A 967 -2.13 -9.10 23.90
C PRO A 967 -1.29 -7.86 24.22
N CYS A 968 0.02 -7.98 24.07
CA CYS A 968 0.98 -6.91 24.34
C CYS A 968 1.43 -6.27 23.02
N ASP A 969 1.69 -4.97 23.04
CA ASP A 969 2.27 -4.27 21.89
C ASP A 969 3.71 -4.74 21.67
N ALA A 970 4.00 -5.35 20.53
CA ALA A 970 5.36 -5.78 20.20
C ALA A 970 6.34 -4.58 20.10
N LEU A 971 5.84 -3.38 19.75
CA LEU A 971 6.67 -2.18 19.60
C LEU A 971 7.06 -1.55 20.95
N ASP A 972 6.17 -1.52 21.94
CA ASP A 972 6.47 -1.00 23.29
C ASP A 972 6.52 -2.13 24.32
N ALA A 973 7.73 -2.56 24.62
CA ALA A 973 8.01 -3.61 25.60
C ALA A 973 7.90 -3.11 27.07
N THR A 974 6.92 -2.24 27.34
CA THR A 974 6.57 -1.68 28.65
C THR A 974 5.16 -2.14 29.02
N VAL A 975 5.05 -3.19 29.83
CA VAL A 975 3.76 -3.84 30.13
C VAL A 975 3.25 -3.45 31.51
N ASP A 976 2.04 -2.91 31.61
CA ASP A 976 1.41 -2.66 32.91
C ASP A 976 0.91 -3.97 33.54
N LEU A 977 1.57 -4.42 34.62
CA LEU A 977 1.13 -5.60 35.37
C LEU A 977 -0.05 -5.28 36.30
N GLY A 978 -0.25 -4.00 36.62
CA GLY A 978 -1.35 -3.49 37.42
C GLY A 978 -1.56 -4.26 38.71
N ARG A 979 -2.82 -4.67 38.92
CA ARG A 979 -3.30 -5.36 40.14
C ARG A 979 -3.13 -6.88 40.12
N ARG A 980 -2.41 -7.44 39.14
CA ARG A 980 -2.07 -8.89 39.07
C ARG A 980 -0.94 -9.29 40.03
N LEU A 981 -0.23 -8.29 40.55
CA LEU A 981 0.83 -8.44 41.53
C LEU A 981 0.27 -8.54 42.96
N GLN A 982 0.67 -9.59 43.66
CA GLN A 982 0.27 -9.88 45.04
C GLN A 982 1.33 -9.44 46.07
N ARG A 983 0.93 -9.40 47.34
CA ARG A 983 1.84 -9.19 48.48
C ARG A 983 2.81 -10.37 48.61
N GLY A 984 4.10 -10.07 48.82
CA GLY A 984 5.14 -11.11 48.93
C GLY A 984 5.65 -11.60 47.57
N PRO A 985 5.97 -12.90 47.41
CA PRO A 985 6.56 -13.43 46.18
C PRO A 985 5.58 -13.44 45.01
N ASN A 986 6.07 -13.00 43.86
CA ASN A 986 5.40 -13.01 42.57
C ASN A 986 6.26 -13.74 41.53
N VAL A 987 5.65 -14.61 40.73
CA VAL A 987 6.31 -15.22 39.58
C VAL A 987 5.95 -14.43 38.33
N ILE A 988 6.97 -13.99 37.58
CA ILE A 988 6.80 -13.34 36.28
C ILE A 988 7.40 -14.27 35.22
N GLU A 989 6.61 -14.56 34.19
CA GLU A 989 7.02 -15.30 33.00
C GLU A 989 6.91 -14.40 31.77
N VAL A 990 7.93 -14.41 30.91
CA VAL A 990 7.94 -13.74 29.61
C VAL A 990 8.18 -14.80 28.55
N GLU A 991 7.18 -15.02 27.68
CA GLU A 991 7.19 -15.99 26.59
C GLU A 991 7.50 -15.23 25.29
N VAL A 992 8.64 -15.51 24.65
CA VAL A 992 9.13 -14.81 23.44
C VAL A 992 9.20 -15.80 22.28
N ALA A 993 8.61 -15.45 21.14
CA ALA A 993 8.64 -16.26 19.92
C ALA A 993 9.53 -15.62 18.85
N SER A 994 10.19 -16.47 18.04
CA SER A 994 11.06 -16.03 16.96
C SER A 994 10.49 -16.29 15.55
N THR A 995 11.13 -15.69 14.55
CA THR A 995 11.10 -16.17 13.16
C THR A 995 11.86 -17.51 13.05
N LEU A 996 11.92 -18.12 11.85
CA LEU A 996 12.67 -19.38 11.63
C LEU A 996 14.10 -19.21 11.11
N LEU A 997 14.55 -17.98 10.79
CA LEU A 997 15.79 -17.75 10.04
C LEU A 997 16.99 -18.51 10.62
N ASN A 998 17.32 -18.31 11.90
CA ASN A 998 18.52 -18.88 12.51
C ASN A 998 18.60 -20.41 12.35
N ARG A 999 17.50 -21.14 12.52
CA ARG A 999 17.46 -22.59 12.28
C ARG A 999 17.64 -22.93 10.80
N LEU A 1000 17.00 -22.18 9.91
CA LEU A 1000 17.12 -22.36 8.46
C LEU A 1000 18.54 -22.07 7.93
N ARG A 1001 19.33 -21.23 8.60
CA ARG A 1001 20.76 -21.03 8.29
C ARG A 1001 21.57 -22.32 8.27
N VAL A 1002 21.21 -23.30 9.11
CA VAL A 1002 21.92 -24.58 9.24
C VAL A 1002 21.17 -25.77 8.64
N VAL A 1003 19.84 -25.70 8.51
CA VAL A 1003 19.03 -26.72 7.80
C VAL A 1003 19.09 -26.54 6.28
N THR A 1004 19.15 -25.30 5.79
CA THR A 1004 19.23 -24.99 4.34
C THR A 1004 20.28 -23.90 4.08
N PRO A 1005 21.57 -24.18 4.37
CA PRO A 1005 22.65 -23.19 4.31
C PRO A 1005 22.90 -22.62 2.91
N ALA A 1006 22.55 -23.36 1.85
CA ALA A 1006 22.67 -22.91 0.46
C ALA A 1006 21.79 -21.69 0.14
N VAL A 1007 20.73 -21.44 0.91
CA VAL A 1007 19.80 -20.32 0.72
C VAL A 1007 19.97 -19.30 1.86
N TYR A 1008 19.87 -19.74 3.11
CA TYR A 1008 19.83 -18.83 4.26
C TYR A 1008 21.18 -18.61 4.94
N GLY A 1009 22.22 -19.37 4.57
CA GLY A 1009 23.56 -19.25 5.17
C GLY A 1009 24.22 -17.89 4.96
N VAL A 1010 23.85 -17.19 3.86
CA VAL A 1010 24.32 -15.84 3.52
C VAL A 1010 23.76 -14.72 4.43
N ALA A 1011 22.67 -14.98 5.15
CA ALA A 1011 22.07 -13.99 6.04
C ALA A 1011 22.94 -13.70 7.28
N ALA A 1012 22.54 -12.72 8.09
CA ALA A 1012 23.00 -12.60 9.47
C ALA A 1012 22.16 -13.51 10.40
N ARG A 1013 22.66 -13.81 11.61
CA ARG A 1013 21.79 -14.34 12.68
C ARG A 1013 20.94 -13.20 13.25
N GLN A 1014 19.64 -13.42 13.40
CA GLN A 1014 18.77 -12.50 14.14
C GLN A 1014 18.99 -12.63 15.66
N SER A 1015 18.74 -11.54 16.39
CA SER A 1015 18.98 -11.42 17.83
C SER A 1015 17.70 -11.66 18.64
N TYR A 1016 17.17 -12.89 18.56
CA TYR A 1016 15.95 -13.29 19.28
C TYR A 1016 16.13 -13.36 20.80
N GLY A 1017 15.02 -13.27 21.51
CA GLY A 1017 14.90 -13.48 22.95
C GLY A 1017 14.67 -12.19 23.73
N LEU A 1018 14.58 -12.35 25.04
CA LEU A 1018 14.59 -11.25 26.01
C LEU A 1018 16.05 -10.86 26.27
N VAL A 1019 16.45 -9.69 25.79
CA VAL A 1019 17.83 -9.17 25.85
C VAL A 1019 18.00 -8.23 27.04
N GLY A 1020 16.95 -7.50 27.43
CA GLY A 1020 16.97 -6.62 28.60
C GLY A 1020 17.55 -5.22 28.33
N PRO A 1021 17.90 -4.46 29.38
CA PRO A 1021 17.74 -4.81 30.80
C PRO A 1021 16.27 -4.75 31.25
N VAL A 1022 15.82 -5.79 31.96
CA VAL A 1022 14.46 -5.81 32.52
C VAL A 1022 14.41 -5.02 33.83
N ARG A 1023 13.38 -4.19 33.99
CA ARG A 1023 13.07 -3.48 35.24
C ARG A 1023 11.58 -3.63 35.57
N LEU A 1024 11.28 -4.02 36.79
CA LEU A 1024 9.98 -3.78 37.40
C LEU A 1024 10.01 -2.38 38.02
N VAL A 1025 9.13 -1.48 37.58
CA VAL A 1025 9.04 -0.08 38.05
C VAL A 1025 7.72 0.11 38.79
N PRO A 1026 7.73 0.06 40.14
CA PRO A 1026 6.52 0.24 40.93
C PRO A 1026 5.94 1.65 40.80
N TYR A 1027 4.61 1.70 40.87
CA TYR A 1027 3.84 2.92 41.00
C TYR A 1027 2.80 2.75 42.11
N VAL A 1028 2.23 3.87 42.55
CA VAL A 1028 1.00 3.87 43.35
C VAL A 1028 -0.09 4.63 42.59
N GLU A 1029 -1.28 4.06 42.55
CA GLU A 1029 -2.46 4.63 41.93
C GLU A 1029 -3.51 4.99 43.00
N LYS A 1030 -3.79 6.29 43.16
CA LYS A 1030 -4.79 6.81 44.12
C LYS A 1030 -5.97 7.45 43.40
N VAL A 1031 -7.16 7.27 43.94
CA VAL A 1031 -8.38 7.97 43.49
C VAL A 1031 -8.25 9.47 43.73
N ILE A 1032 -8.59 10.28 42.72
CA ILE A 1032 -8.58 11.75 42.81
C ILE A 1032 -9.83 12.20 43.61
N PRO A 1033 -9.66 12.98 44.70
CA PRO A 1033 -10.78 13.45 45.54
C PRO A 1033 -11.86 14.24 44.78
N ALA A 1034 -13.08 14.17 45.30
CA ALA A 1034 -14.29 14.78 44.76
C ALA A 1034 -14.26 16.31 44.71
#